data_AF-A0A933HY45-F1
#
_entry.id   AF-A0A933HY45-F1
#
_cell.length_a   1.000
_cell.length_b   1.000
_cell.length_c   1.000
_cell.angle_alpha   90.00
_cell.angle_beta   90.00
_cell.angle_gamma   90.00
#
_symmetry.space_group_name_H-M   'P 1'
#
loop_
_entity.id
_entity.type
_entity.pdbx_description
1 polymer ?
#
loop_
_entity_poly.entity_id
_entity_poly.type
_entity_poly.pdbx_seq_one_letter_code
_entity_poly.pdbx_strand_id
1 'polypeptide(L)'
;MRGSAVQLLLDAFGTRLEAGEVVSGLAGQGLSSFSLLVLDDELVLRLGRGVPEDLEARAVTWLKGLFSPLMPCRVERLPAGRSKKPVREVVSARSAPVHVVSLAEVWRPDDLKTAFPGLVSRLGVPPRLGIAPAQGRFVTLPEWRQGLRWSASRPGNPGPVFLSWRRPGGPQGVRPAWLLAASLAPEALEWLAAALEGVLAEDAPFRVLLDGLEWGVARRPTVAAFAQAGFSSSVTADAARCRCCGLCSRICPAGRRSPAPRPCPGSPARGLAGTGEGRTADACLRCFDCVEACPVDALRPVYGASSALLSRRLSHRPQWLSRLAGHAGPATPAPFPPSYLLPKDKGGDRPRVVLGLAIATLQEHAAALVKDGRLVGAVEEERFSRVRHHGFRASGRPGVGIAADPTICVEEVFCRGAISALLGPEGLSLDDADLIAVNGLPARYRRAFSATDADRPIPALRAGRVVYVPHHLSHAASAFRTSGMDRACILTVDGRGDRETAAVFRAVRGEIEPVLEVLCLTDRSIGGVYETVARHLGFGPHGQGSVMALASFGRPKSDFRPFLSWRGPKDFDVHESGIVEGFAGLARKEGWPLGPGHRDLAASLQDALEKTIASLLRTAGLKPGAEGLCLAGGVALNCRMNRLLRRLFRPKRMFVQPGANDGGTALGAALEALHLSGRDADVVMEHALLGPAFGRADIEGVLMRSGLSYRLAKDAPEVAARRLADGQVVCWFDGRMEFGPRALGSRSILADPRRPELKDRVNVLKSRPVWRPFGPAILAGCEKDWFDEAFDSRFMLFTLPLKKDKARLVPAVLHVDGTTRPQVVHREHQPRFHALIRRFEALTGVPMVLNTSFNRRGEPIVCTPHDAVECFRAIGADCLVIGDFVVDPKGRRRRPEPGASRCSGRRPGRWCRRRASSSPAAA
;
A
#
# COMPACT_ATOMS: atom_id res chain seq x y z
N MET A 1 -20.89 33.40 24.31
CA MET A 1 -20.44 32.31 23.42
C MET A 1 -19.25 32.83 22.61
N ARG A 2 -18.05 32.28 22.77
CA ARG A 2 -16.80 32.85 22.22
C ARG A 2 -15.93 31.77 21.55
N GLY A 3 -15.55 32.00 20.30
CA GLY A 3 -14.32 31.54 19.65
C GLY A 3 -14.13 30.03 19.36
N SER A 4 -14.24 29.15 20.35
CA SER A 4 -13.75 27.77 20.22
C SER A 4 -14.66 26.85 19.39
N ALA A 5 -15.98 27.10 19.38
CA ALA A 5 -16.93 26.32 18.59
C ALA A 5 -16.86 26.64 17.08
N VAL A 6 -16.33 27.81 16.70
CA VAL A 6 -16.28 28.31 15.31
C VAL A 6 -15.20 27.59 14.49
N GLN A 7 -14.08 27.21 15.12
CA GLN A 7 -12.99 26.47 14.45
C GLN A 7 -13.31 24.97 14.24
N LEU A 8 -14.21 24.41 15.06
CA LEU A 8 -14.42 22.97 15.19
C LEU A 8 -15.27 22.36 14.06
N LEU A 9 -16.15 23.14 13.42
CA LEU A 9 -16.90 22.71 12.24
C LEU A 9 -16.03 22.70 10.96
N LEU A 10 -15.02 23.57 10.90
CA LEU A 10 -14.07 23.67 9.78
C LEU A 10 -13.11 22.47 9.73
N ASP A 11 -12.63 22.01 10.89
CA ASP A 11 -11.59 20.97 10.99
C ASP A 11 -12.11 19.54 10.84
N ALA A 12 -13.37 19.28 11.18
CA ALA A 12 -13.88 17.91 11.21
C ALA A 12 -14.30 17.40 9.81
N PHE A 13 -14.81 18.26 8.91
CA PHE A 13 -15.46 17.81 7.68
C PHE A 13 -15.20 18.66 6.42
N GLY A 14 -14.39 19.72 6.48
CA GLY A 14 -14.02 20.54 5.31
C GLY A 14 -15.17 21.36 4.70
N THR A 15 -16.32 21.47 5.36
CA THR A 15 -17.46 22.30 4.94
C THR A 15 -17.41 23.67 5.64
N ARG A 16 -17.53 24.76 4.86
CA ARG A 16 -17.48 26.17 5.32
C ARG A 16 -18.79 26.63 6.01
N LEU A 17 -19.29 25.90 7.00
CA LEU A 17 -20.53 26.28 7.71
C LEU A 17 -20.20 26.73 9.13
N GLU A 18 -20.55 27.96 9.48
CA GLU A 18 -20.32 28.49 10.82
C GLU A 18 -21.41 28.02 11.81
N ALA A 19 -21.04 27.82 13.09
CA ALA A 19 -22.00 27.41 14.13
C ALA A 19 -23.20 28.38 14.24
N GLY A 20 -22.99 29.67 13.98
CA GLY A 20 -24.05 30.68 13.92
C GLY A 20 -25.04 30.47 12.78
N GLU A 21 -24.59 30.01 11.61
CA GLU A 21 -25.45 29.71 10.45
C GLU A 21 -26.30 28.47 10.70
N VAL A 22 -25.74 27.44 11.34
CA VAL A 22 -26.47 26.22 11.71
C VAL A 22 -27.55 26.53 12.74
N VAL A 23 -27.24 27.32 13.75
CA VAL A 23 -28.22 27.76 14.76
C VAL A 23 -29.31 28.64 14.13
N SER A 24 -28.92 29.57 13.26
CA SER A 24 -29.87 30.48 12.59
C SER A 24 -30.77 29.74 11.60
N GLY A 25 -30.24 28.75 10.87
CA GLY A 25 -31.01 27.95 9.93
C GLY A 25 -31.96 26.97 10.60
N LEU A 26 -31.56 26.34 11.72
CA LEU A 26 -32.48 25.55 12.55
C LEU A 26 -33.59 26.42 13.15
N ALA A 27 -33.27 27.63 13.60
CA ALA A 27 -34.28 28.60 14.02
C ALA A 27 -35.20 29.04 12.87
N GLY A 28 -34.65 29.17 11.65
CA GLY A 28 -35.40 29.46 10.41
C GLY A 28 -36.33 28.32 9.99
N GLN A 29 -36.11 27.08 10.46
CA GLN A 29 -37.07 25.98 10.31
C GLN A 29 -38.22 26.03 11.33
N GLY A 30 -38.22 27.00 12.24
CA GLY A 30 -39.26 27.19 13.28
C GLY A 30 -38.91 26.60 14.65
N LEU A 31 -37.69 26.07 14.85
CA LEU A 31 -37.28 25.53 16.15
C LEU A 31 -36.89 26.64 17.13
N SER A 32 -37.69 26.79 18.19
CA SER A 32 -37.48 27.82 19.20
C SER A 32 -36.54 27.40 20.34
N SER A 33 -36.43 26.11 20.62
CA SER A 33 -35.64 25.53 21.73
C SER A 33 -35.01 24.19 21.33
N PHE A 34 -33.69 24.15 21.18
CA PHE A 34 -32.94 22.96 20.79
C PHE A 34 -31.47 23.03 21.20
N SER A 35 -30.86 21.89 21.50
CA SER A 35 -29.40 21.76 21.56
C SER A 35 -28.93 20.78 20.49
N LEU A 36 -27.91 21.16 19.74
CA LEU A 36 -27.28 20.27 18.77
C LEU A 36 -25.96 19.78 19.36
N LEU A 37 -25.86 18.48 19.62
CA LEU A 37 -24.64 17.85 20.09
C LEU A 37 -23.91 17.25 18.90
N VAL A 38 -22.63 17.58 18.79
CA VAL A 38 -21.73 17.00 17.78
C VAL A 38 -20.86 15.98 18.49
N LEU A 39 -21.11 14.70 18.19
CA LEU A 39 -20.31 13.56 18.66
C LEU A 39 -19.41 13.07 17.51
N ASP A 40 -18.45 12.20 17.83
CA ASP A 40 -17.40 11.81 16.87
C ASP A 40 -17.94 11.03 15.65
N ASP A 41 -19.12 10.39 15.75
CA ASP A 41 -19.74 9.57 14.71
C ASP A 41 -21.24 9.86 14.44
N GLU A 42 -21.88 10.71 15.24
CA GLU A 42 -23.30 11.09 15.06
C GLU A 42 -23.61 12.55 15.46
N LEU A 43 -24.63 13.13 14.82
CA LEU A 43 -25.23 14.40 15.25
C LEU A 43 -26.48 14.10 16.08
N VAL A 44 -26.55 14.63 17.31
CA VAL A 44 -27.71 14.46 18.18
C VAL A 44 -28.44 15.78 18.35
N LEU A 45 -29.59 15.91 17.69
CA LEU A 45 -30.48 17.06 17.85
C LEU A 45 -31.41 16.81 19.04
N ARG A 46 -31.17 17.51 20.15
CA ARG A 46 -32.02 17.48 21.34
C ARG A 46 -33.09 18.56 21.26
N LEU A 47 -34.34 18.13 21.26
CA LEU A 47 -35.49 19.04 21.17
C LEU A 47 -36.07 19.35 22.55
N GLY A 48 -36.42 20.62 22.74
CA GLY A 48 -37.14 21.10 23.92
C GLY A 48 -38.58 20.55 24.00
N ARG A 49 -39.21 20.73 25.15
CA ARG A 49 -40.59 20.27 25.39
C ARG A 49 -41.56 20.92 24.40
N GLY A 50 -42.44 20.11 23.80
CA GLY A 50 -43.58 20.59 22.99
C GLY A 50 -43.23 21.01 21.56
N VAL A 51 -42.06 20.63 21.03
CA VAL A 51 -41.75 20.81 19.60
C VAL A 51 -42.64 19.85 18.78
N PRO A 52 -43.48 20.39 17.87
CA PRO A 52 -44.30 19.59 16.96
C PRO A 52 -43.47 18.66 16.05
N GLU A 53 -44.02 17.49 15.72
CA GLU A 53 -43.35 16.47 14.89
C GLU A 53 -43.02 16.97 13.48
N ASP A 54 -43.84 17.85 12.92
CA ASP A 54 -43.60 18.46 11.60
C ASP A 54 -42.38 19.41 11.62
N LEU A 55 -42.19 20.16 12.72
CA LEU A 55 -41.01 21.02 12.89
C LEU A 55 -39.73 20.22 13.14
N GLU A 56 -39.84 19.10 13.88
CA GLU A 56 -38.75 18.12 14.02
C GLU A 56 -38.35 17.54 12.66
N ALA A 57 -39.31 17.03 11.89
CA ALA A 57 -39.04 16.43 10.59
C ALA A 57 -38.39 17.41 9.62
N ARG A 58 -38.83 18.68 9.61
CA ARG A 58 -38.24 19.75 8.80
C ARG A 58 -36.81 20.06 9.22
N ALA A 59 -36.54 20.17 10.51
CA ALA A 59 -35.20 20.45 11.03
C ALA A 59 -34.21 19.30 10.77
N VAL A 60 -34.65 18.06 10.94
CA VAL A 60 -33.84 16.87 10.63
C VAL A 60 -33.56 16.76 9.13
N THR A 61 -34.55 17.04 8.29
CA THR A 61 -34.39 17.03 6.83
C THR A 61 -33.42 18.12 6.38
N TRP A 62 -33.52 19.31 6.96
CA TRP A 62 -32.61 20.42 6.69
C TRP A 62 -31.17 20.10 7.14
N LEU A 63 -30.97 19.54 8.33
CA LEU A 63 -29.65 19.07 8.80
C LEU A 63 -29.08 17.96 7.92
N LYS A 64 -29.90 16.98 7.52
CA LYS A 64 -29.49 15.93 6.58
C LYS A 64 -29.10 16.53 5.22
N GLY A 65 -29.78 17.57 4.74
CA GLY A 65 -29.40 18.28 3.52
C GLY A 65 -28.04 18.98 3.60
N LEU A 66 -27.60 19.36 4.81
CA LEU A 66 -26.31 20.01 5.04
C LEU A 66 -25.15 19.02 5.29
N PHE A 67 -25.43 17.89 5.94
CA PHE A 67 -24.39 16.98 6.45
C PHE A 67 -24.46 15.54 5.89
N SER A 68 -25.42 15.19 5.02
CA SER A 68 -25.49 13.86 4.37
C SER A 68 -24.75 13.87 3.02
N PRO A 69 -23.95 12.82 2.68
CA PRO A 69 -23.92 11.47 3.23
C PRO A 69 -22.87 11.25 4.35
N LEU A 70 -22.38 12.31 5.00
CA LEU A 70 -21.19 12.24 5.85
C LEU A 70 -21.46 11.75 7.28
N MET A 71 -22.64 12.03 7.86
CA MET A 71 -22.98 11.59 9.23
C MET A 71 -24.47 11.29 9.44
N PRO A 72 -24.81 10.25 10.24
CA PRO A 72 -26.17 10.02 10.70
C PRO A 72 -26.60 11.07 11.75
N CYS A 73 -27.89 11.43 11.73
CA CYS A 73 -28.49 12.38 12.67
C CYS A 73 -29.58 11.66 13.48
N ARG A 74 -29.44 11.67 14.82
CA ARG A 74 -30.41 11.14 15.79
C ARG A 74 -31.13 12.30 16.50
N VAL A 75 -32.40 12.11 16.84
CA VAL A 75 -33.18 13.08 17.62
C VAL A 75 -33.44 12.53 19.01
N GLU A 76 -33.29 13.38 20.02
CA GLU A 76 -33.58 13.06 21.41
C GLU A 76 -34.59 14.07 21.98
N ARG A 77 -35.67 13.58 22.59
CA ARG A 77 -36.65 14.42 23.30
C ARG A 77 -36.38 14.35 24.80
N LEU A 78 -36.22 15.52 25.42
CA LEU A 78 -35.92 15.57 26.85
C LEU A 78 -37.15 15.19 27.71
N PRO A 79 -37.01 14.29 28.70
CA PRO A 79 -38.13 13.88 29.57
C PRO A 79 -38.59 14.99 30.52
N ALA A 80 -39.85 14.90 30.96
CA ALA A 80 -40.51 15.92 31.78
C ALA A 80 -39.97 15.94 33.22
N GLY A 81 -38.94 16.73 33.49
CA GLY A 81 -38.44 16.89 34.86
C GLY A 81 -37.06 17.51 34.98
N ARG A 82 -36.90 18.76 34.51
CA ARG A 82 -35.94 19.82 34.93
C ARG A 82 -35.90 20.87 33.83
N SER A 83 -36.50 22.04 34.09
CA SER A 83 -36.33 23.22 33.24
C SER A 83 -35.26 24.13 33.83
N LYS A 84 -34.40 24.69 32.98
CA LYS A 84 -34.21 26.16 32.94
C LYS A 84 -33.62 26.62 31.60
N LYS A 85 -34.43 27.45 30.93
CA LYS A 85 -34.21 28.35 29.77
C LYS A 85 -34.18 27.73 28.35
N PRO A 86 -34.80 28.41 27.35
CA PRO A 86 -34.68 28.02 25.95
C PRO A 86 -33.22 28.20 25.55
N VAL A 87 -32.55 27.10 25.28
CA VAL A 87 -31.15 27.12 24.85
C VAL A 87 -31.15 26.84 23.36
N ARG A 88 -30.52 27.73 22.60
CA ARG A 88 -30.18 27.52 21.19
C ARG A 88 -28.68 27.45 21.13
N GLU A 89 -28.16 26.25 21.31
CA GLU A 89 -26.73 26.05 21.46
C GLU A 89 -26.26 24.80 20.73
N VAL A 90 -25.02 24.88 20.26
CA VAL A 90 -24.27 23.71 19.79
C VAL A 90 -23.34 23.34 20.92
N VAL A 91 -23.56 22.17 21.53
CA VAL A 91 -22.79 21.71 22.69
C VAL A 91 -21.82 20.63 22.22
N SER A 92 -20.54 20.82 22.47
CA SER A 92 -19.58 19.73 22.36
C SER A 92 -19.58 18.98 23.70
N ALA A 93 -19.73 17.66 23.67
CA ALA A 93 -19.57 16.82 24.86
C ALA A 93 -18.12 16.76 25.39
N ARG A 94 -17.21 17.57 24.86
CA ARG A 94 -15.89 17.82 25.46
C ARG A 94 -16.03 18.82 26.62
N SER A 95 -16.63 18.39 27.74
CA SER A 95 -16.74 19.19 28.98
C SER A 95 -15.41 19.28 29.73
N ALA A 96 -15.26 20.38 30.48
CA ALA A 96 -14.10 20.90 31.22
C ALA A 96 -12.95 19.92 31.56
N PRO A 97 -11.68 20.30 31.29
CA PRO A 97 -10.54 19.41 31.47
C PRO A 97 -10.30 19.08 32.95
N VAL A 98 -10.43 17.82 33.31
CA VAL A 98 -9.62 17.27 34.40
C VAL A 98 -8.18 17.29 33.88
N HIS A 99 -7.36 18.21 34.39
CA HIS A 99 -5.94 18.25 34.04
C HIS A 99 -5.19 17.18 34.82
N VAL A 100 -5.29 15.92 34.38
CA VAL A 100 -4.40 14.87 34.85
C VAL A 100 -3.02 15.13 34.23
N VAL A 101 -2.09 15.68 35.02
CA VAL A 101 -0.70 15.83 34.56
C VAL A 101 0.09 14.59 34.96
N SER A 102 0.00 13.54 34.13
CA SER A 102 0.73 12.29 34.36
C SER A 102 2.24 12.50 34.27
N LEU A 103 2.97 12.03 35.28
CA LEU A 103 4.44 11.98 35.29
C LEU A 103 4.85 10.54 35.59
N ALA A 104 4.94 9.72 34.54
CA ALA A 104 4.99 8.26 34.70
C ALA A 104 6.24 7.71 35.39
N GLU A 105 7.33 8.47 35.54
CA GLU A 105 8.54 8.00 36.23
C GLU A 105 9.28 9.13 36.96
N VAL A 106 9.16 9.14 38.30
CA VAL A 106 9.99 9.95 39.21
C VAL A 106 10.68 9.00 40.17
N TRP A 107 12.01 9.08 40.27
CA TRP A 107 12.81 8.03 40.92
C TRP A 107 13.27 8.41 42.34
N ARG A 108 13.19 9.69 42.74
CA ARG A 108 13.53 10.15 44.10
C ARG A 108 12.55 11.22 44.59
N PRO A 109 12.20 11.26 45.89
CA PRO A 109 11.31 12.29 46.45
C PRO A 109 11.78 13.73 46.21
N ASP A 110 13.09 13.95 46.12
CA ASP A 110 13.66 15.28 45.87
C ASP A 110 13.45 15.76 44.42
N ASP A 111 13.30 14.84 43.46
CA ASP A 111 13.03 15.16 42.05
C ASP A 111 11.60 15.69 41.84
N LEU A 112 10.67 15.30 42.73
CA LEU A 112 9.31 15.83 42.76
C LEU A 112 9.30 17.32 43.09
N LYS A 113 10.10 17.77 44.07
CA LYS A 113 10.23 19.21 44.42
C LYS A 113 10.71 20.05 43.25
N THR A 114 11.58 19.50 42.40
CA THR A 114 12.12 20.21 41.22
C THR A 114 11.17 20.19 40.03
N ALA A 115 10.37 19.12 39.86
CA ALA A 115 9.42 18.98 38.76
C ALA A 115 8.10 19.73 38.99
N PHE A 116 7.70 19.90 40.26
CA PHE A 116 6.41 20.45 40.67
C PHE A 116 6.12 21.88 40.18
N PRO A 117 7.05 22.86 40.22
CA PRO A 117 6.78 24.22 39.75
C PRO A 117 6.44 24.28 38.25
N GLY A 118 7.09 23.44 37.44
CA GLY A 118 6.79 23.32 36.01
C GLY A 118 5.42 22.68 35.73
N LEU A 119 4.93 21.86 36.67
CA LEU A 119 3.61 21.25 36.61
C LEU A 119 2.49 22.25 36.94
N VAL A 120 2.69 23.06 37.99
CA VAL A 120 1.79 24.16 38.40
C VAL A 120 1.66 25.21 37.30
N SER A 121 2.76 25.53 36.62
CA SER A 121 2.75 26.43 35.46
C SER A 121 1.91 25.91 34.30
N ARG A 122 1.90 24.59 34.03
CA ARG A 122 1.07 23.97 32.96
C ARG A 122 -0.42 23.98 33.26
N LEU A 123 -0.79 24.14 34.53
CA LEU A 123 -2.19 24.29 34.98
C LEU A 123 -2.67 25.74 34.92
N GLY A 124 -1.85 26.67 34.42
CA GLY A 124 -2.20 28.09 34.28
C GLY A 124 -2.17 28.87 35.59
N VAL A 125 -1.58 28.33 36.66
CA VAL A 125 -1.51 28.98 37.98
C VAL A 125 -0.17 29.70 38.11
N PRO A 126 -0.16 31.01 38.46
CA PRO A 126 1.08 31.78 38.53
C PRO A 126 2.00 31.26 39.67
N PRO A 127 3.32 31.15 39.44
CA PRO A 127 4.25 30.50 40.37
C PRO A 127 4.51 31.25 41.70
N ARG A 128 3.79 32.37 41.98
CA ARG A 128 4.00 33.23 43.15
C ARG A 128 3.13 32.90 44.38
N LEU A 129 2.42 31.77 44.40
CA LEU A 129 1.74 31.31 45.61
C LEU A 129 2.73 30.50 46.46
N GLY A 130 3.06 31.00 47.66
CA GLY A 130 3.85 30.23 48.63
C GLY A 130 3.09 28.96 49.00
N ILE A 131 3.63 27.81 48.63
CA ILE A 131 2.99 26.51 48.88
C ILE A 131 3.73 25.84 50.03
N ALA A 132 3.04 25.61 51.15
CA ALA A 132 3.51 24.77 52.24
C ALA A 132 2.66 23.48 52.26
N PRO A 133 3.25 22.30 52.53
CA PRO A 133 2.48 21.07 52.69
C PRO A 133 1.47 21.25 53.82
N ALA A 134 0.18 21.09 53.52
CA ALA A 134 -0.85 21.19 54.52
C ALA A 134 -0.75 19.98 55.47
N GLN A 135 -0.51 20.23 56.76
CA GLN A 135 -0.59 19.20 57.80
C GLN A 135 -2.07 18.81 57.99
N GLY A 136 -2.59 17.92 57.14
CA GLY A 136 -3.99 17.49 57.15
C GLY A 136 -4.13 15.97 57.19
N ARG A 137 -4.38 15.45 58.40
CA ARG A 137 -4.82 14.09 58.82
C ARG A 137 -4.70 12.95 57.80
N PHE A 138 -3.69 12.10 58.05
CA PHE A 138 -3.60 10.73 57.53
C PHE A 138 -4.62 9.83 58.24
N VAL A 139 -5.45 9.12 57.48
CA VAL A 139 -6.29 8.02 58.01
C VAL A 139 -5.70 6.71 57.49
N THR A 140 -5.35 5.84 58.43
CA THR A 140 -4.61 4.58 58.28
C THR A 140 -5.50 3.44 57.78
N LEU A 141 -5.13 2.81 56.65
CA LEU A 141 -5.44 1.43 56.18
C LEU A 141 -4.37 1.04 55.11
N PRO A 142 -4.08 -0.25 54.86
CA PRO A 142 -2.69 -0.75 54.78
C PRO A 142 -1.93 -0.43 53.48
N GLU A 143 -0.75 0.17 53.65
CA GLU A 143 0.45 0.17 52.81
C GLU A 143 0.45 0.71 51.36
N TRP A 144 -0.63 1.29 50.85
CA TRP A 144 -0.63 1.83 49.46
C TRP A 144 -0.91 3.33 49.31
N ARG A 145 -1.22 4.05 50.40
CA ARG A 145 -1.47 5.50 50.40
C ARG A 145 -0.37 6.27 51.14
N GLN A 146 0.60 6.84 50.41
CA GLN A 146 1.33 8.02 50.87
C GLN A 146 0.96 9.22 49.97
N GLY A 147 -0.24 9.75 50.17
CA GLY A 147 -0.70 10.94 49.45
C GLY A 147 -0.32 12.21 50.19
N LEU A 148 0.57 13.03 49.62
CA LEU A 148 0.78 14.41 50.05
C LEU A 148 -0.31 15.31 49.44
N ARG A 149 -1.20 15.90 50.26
CA ARG A 149 -2.14 16.94 49.80
C ARG A 149 -1.48 18.32 49.92
N TRP A 150 -1.40 19.06 48.82
CA TRP A 150 -0.93 20.45 48.79
C TRP A 150 -2.12 21.35 48.43
N SER A 151 -2.34 22.40 49.22
CA SER A 151 -3.40 23.39 49.02
C SER A 151 -2.73 24.75 48.82
N ALA A 152 -3.03 25.42 47.71
CA ALA A 152 -2.66 26.81 47.50
C ALA A 152 -3.91 27.69 47.77
N SER A 153 -4.24 27.95 49.04
CA SER A 153 -5.41 28.76 49.38
C SER A 153 -5.04 30.24 49.61
N ARG A 154 -5.76 31.15 48.94
CA ARG A 154 -6.10 32.48 49.50
C ARG A 154 -7.53 32.39 50.05
N PRO A 155 -7.89 33.14 51.11
CA PRO A 155 -9.27 33.17 51.60
C PRO A 155 -10.23 33.59 50.48
N GLY A 156 -11.24 32.76 50.18
CA GLY A 156 -12.29 33.06 49.19
C GLY A 156 -12.06 32.51 47.76
N ASN A 157 -10.94 31.82 47.48
CA ASN A 157 -10.75 31.12 46.20
C ASN A 157 -10.00 29.79 46.44
N PRO A 158 -10.67 28.62 46.34
CA PRO A 158 -10.01 27.33 46.55
C PRO A 158 -9.06 27.08 45.37
N GLY A 159 -7.75 27.15 45.63
CA GLY A 159 -6.75 26.82 44.62
C GLY A 159 -6.78 25.34 44.21
N PRO A 160 -5.97 24.95 43.22
CA PRO A 160 -5.93 23.56 42.74
C PRO A 160 -5.51 22.60 43.86
N VAL A 161 -6.24 21.50 43.96
CA VAL A 161 -5.92 20.36 44.83
C VAL A 161 -5.05 19.39 44.03
N PHE A 162 -4.04 18.82 44.69
CA PHE A 162 -3.12 17.85 44.09
C PHE A 162 -3.19 16.52 44.83
N LEU A 163 -3.14 15.43 44.06
CA LEU A 163 -3.15 14.06 44.55
C LEU A 163 -1.99 13.28 43.95
N SER A 164 -1.17 12.63 44.78
CA SER A 164 -0.09 11.76 44.31
C SER A 164 -0.37 10.30 44.68
N TRP A 165 -0.11 9.41 43.74
CA TRP A 165 -0.20 7.96 43.91
C TRP A 165 1.14 7.32 43.65
N ARG A 166 1.53 6.35 44.47
CA ARG A 166 2.73 5.55 44.24
C ARG A 166 2.33 4.12 43.97
N ARG A 167 2.80 3.55 42.86
CA ARG A 167 2.77 2.11 42.65
C ARG A 167 4.09 1.52 43.19
N PRO A 168 4.05 0.56 44.14
CA PRO A 168 5.25 -0.16 44.55
C PRO A 168 5.82 -1.01 43.40
N GLY A 169 7.11 -1.34 43.47
CA GLY A 169 7.73 -2.26 42.52
C GLY A 169 7.28 -3.71 42.76
N GLY A 170 7.35 -4.56 41.73
CA GLY A 170 6.92 -5.97 41.79
C GLY A 170 7.96 -6.98 41.27
N PRO A 171 7.84 -8.27 41.63
CA PRO A 171 8.87 -9.31 41.43
C PRO A 171 9.17 -9.66 39.96
N GLN A 172 8.34 -9.25 39.00
CA GLN A 172 8.56 -9.46 37.57
C GLN A 172 9.24 -8.26 36.85
N GLY A 173 10.07 -7.51 37.56
CA GLY A 173 10.78 -6.35 36.99
C GLY A 173 9.89 -5.14 36.74
N VAL A 174 8.72 -5.08 37.40
CA VAL A 174 7.85 -3.90 37.37
C VAL A 174 8.44 -2.86 38.32
N ARG A 175 8.87 -1.72 37.78
CA ARG A 175 9.53 -0.68 38.57
C ARG A 175 8.50 0.21 39.29
N PRO A 176 8.86 0.79 40.46
CA PRO A 176 7.98 1.72 41.16
C PRO A 176 7.71 2.96 40.29
N ALA A 177 6.48 3.45 40.31
CA ALA A 177 6.07 4.61 39.51
C ALA A 177 5.20 5.55 40.36
N TRP A 178 5.23 6.84 40.04
CA TRP A 178 4.38 7.84 40.67
C TRP A 178 3.36 8.37 39.66
N LEU A 179 2.15 8.62 40.11
CA LEU A 179 1.12 9.34 39.39
C LEU A 179 0.83 10.62 40.16
N LEU A 180 0.75 11.76 39.47
CA LEU A 180 0.35 13.02 40.09
C LEU A 180 -0.88 13.54 39.32
N ALA A 181 -1.94 13.87 40.03
CA ALA A 181 -3.17 14.43 39.47
C ALA A 181 -3.46 15.77 40.15
N ALA A 182 -4.06 16.70 39.41
CA ALA A 182 -4.43 18.01 39.92
C ALA A 182 -5.79 18.44 39.39
N SER A 183 -6.58 19.12 40.21
CA SER A 183 -7.91 19.60 39.82
C SER A 183 -8.29 20.83 40.63
N LEU A 184 -9.05 21.74 40.00
CA LEU A 184 -9.71 22.86 40.67
C LEU A 184 -11.04 22.43 41.32
N ALA A 185 -11.54 21.24 41.02
CA ALA A 185 -12.71 20.61 41.63
C ALA A 185 -12.27 19.41 42.49
N PRO A 186 -12.25 19.53 43.84
CA PRO A 186 -11.81 18.48 44.76
C PRO A 186 -12.56 17.16 44.58
N GLU A 187 -13.86 17.23 44.27
CA GLU A 187 -14.75 16.07 44.10
C GLU A 187 -14.32 15.21 42.89
N ALA A 188 -13.74 15.82 41.86
CA ALA A 188 -13.23 15.10 40.70
C ALA A 188 -11.97 14.27 41.01
N LEU A 189 -11.14 14.72 41.97
CA LEU A 189 -9.98 13.95 42.43
C LEU A 189 -10.37 12.86 43.41
N GLU A 190 -11.41 13.09 44.21
CA GLU A 190 -11.97 12.05 45.10
C GLU A 190 -12.64 10.94 44.29
N TRP A 191 -13.36 11.28 43.22
CA TRP A 191 -13.85 10.28 42.26
C TRP A 191 -12.70 9.51 41.59
N LEU A 192 -11.66 10.19 41.11
CA LEU A 192 -10.49 9.55 40.50
C LEU A 192 -9.77 8.60 41.47
N ALA A 193 -9.66 9.00 42.73
CA ALA A 193 -9.07 8.18 43.78
C ALA A 193 -9.89 6.92 44.06
N ALA A 194 -11.21 7.06 44.18
CA ALA A 194 -12.12 5.93 44.36
C ALA A 194 -12.12 4.98 43.14
N ALA A 195 -12.04 5.53 41.92
CA ALA A 195 -11.96 4.74 40.69
C ALA A 195 -10.65 3.93 40.60
N LEU A 196 -9.51 4.52 40.95
CA LEU A 196 -8.23 3.81 41.00
C LEU A 196 -8.20 2.68 42.03
N GLU A 197 -8.90 2.85 43.16
CA GLU A 197 -9.03 1.80 44.18
C GLU A 197 -9.95 0.66 43.76
N GLY A 198 -11.08 0.98 43.12
CA GLY A 198 -12.01 -0.01 42.60
C GLY A 198 -11.40 -0.88 41.50
N VAL A 199 -10.47 -0.35 40.70
CA VAL A 199 -9.83 -1.03 39.55
C VAL A 199 -8.68 -1.96 39.94
N LEU A 200 -8.15 -1.84 41.15
CA LEU A 200 -6.99 -2.61 41.64
C LEU A 200 -7.37 -3.81 42.53
N ALA A 201 -8.65 -4.03 42.79
CA ALA A 201 -9.14 -5.33 43.27
C ALA A 201 -9.15 -6.31 42.08
N GLU A 202 -8.64 -7.53 42.26
CA GLU A 202 -8.31 -8.46 41.16
C GLU A 202 -9.48 -8.81 40.20
N ASP A 203 -10.73 -8.50 40.57
CA ASP A 203 -11.95 -8.77 39.80
C ASP A 203 -12.77 -7.54 39.36
N ALA A 204 -12.14 -6.36 39.24
CA ALA A 204 -12.85 -5.15 38.87
C ALA A 204 -13.27 -5.11 37.37
N PRO A 205 -14.54 -4.80 37.05
CA PRO A 205 -15.06 -4.83 35.67
C PRO A 205 -14.66 -3.61 34.79
N PHE A 206 -13.81 -2.70 35.28
CA PHE A 206 -13.45 -1.47 34.59
C PHE A 206 -11.93 -1.30 34.52
N ARG A 207 -11.40 -0.79 33.39
CA ARG A 207 -9.96 -0.52 33.17
C ARG A 207 -9.65 0.97 33.29
N VAL A 208 -8.51 1.33 33.89
CA VAL A 208 -8.04 2.73 33.95
C VAL A 208 -6.95 2.97 32.91
N LEU A 209 -7.27 3.87 31.98
CA LEU A 209 -6.38 4.35 30.93
C LEU A 209 -5.86 5.73 31.32
N LEU A 210 -4.54 5.89 31.40
CA LEU A 210 -3.87 7.17 31.65
C LEU A 210 -3.12 7.56 30.37
N ASP A 211 -3.54 8.67 29.76
CA ASP A 211 -3.08 9.10 28.43
C ASP A 211 -3.14 7.94 27.41
N GLY A 212 -4.24 7.17 27.44
CA GLY A 212 -4.52 6.04 26.57
C GLY A 212 -3.60 4.83 26.72
N LEU A 213 -2.82 4.77 27.81
CA LEU A 213 -2.07 3.58 28.23
C LEU A 213 -2.77 2.93 29.42
N GLU A 214 -2.97 1.62 29.37
CA GLU A 214 -3.45 0.86 30.52
C GLU A 214 -2.38 0.89 31.62
N TRP A 215 -2.72 1.45 32.78
CA TRP A 215 -1.78 1.68 33.89
C TRP A 215 -1.10 0.39 34.39
N GLY A 216 -1.67 -0.78 34.07
CA GLY A 216 -1.11 -2.11 34.32
C GLY A 216 -0.03 -2.60 33.33
N VAL A 217 0.13 -2.01 32.14
CA VAL A 217 0.82 -2.67 30.99
C VAL A 217 2.11 -1.96 30.53
N ALA A 218 2.74 -1.12 31.34
CA ALA A 218 3.99 -0.47 30.95
C ALA A 218 5.19 -1.45 30.90
N ARG A 219 5.35 -2.18 29.78
CA ARG A 219 6.60 -2.85 29.38
C ARG A 219 6.95 -2.46 27.95
N ARG A 220 7.88 -1.50 27.81
CA ARG A 220 8.81 -1.18 26.70
C ARG A 220 8.80 0.32 26.32
N PRO A 221 9.88 1.07 26.61
CA PRO A 221 10.16 2.32 25.92
C PRO A 221 10.89 2.04 24.60
N THR A 222 10.35 2.54 23.49
CA THR A 222 11.03 2.60 22.18
C THR A 222 12.18 3.61 22.26
N VAL A 223 13.40 3.20 21.93
CA VAL A 223 14.56 4.10 21.91
C VAL A 223 14.44 5.06 20.72
N ALA A 224 14.10 6.31 20.99
CA ALA A 224 14.04 7.36 20.00
C ALA A 224 15.45 7.79 19.52
N ALA A 225 15.50 8.31 18.30
CA ALA A 225 16.68 8.64 17.50
C ALA A 225 17.82 9.36 18.26
N PHE A 226 18.98 8.70 18.37
CA PHE A 226 20.23 9.30 18.85
C PHE A 226 20.91 10.22 17.81
N ALA A 227 20.45 10.26 16.56
CA ALA A 227 21.19 10.86 15.46
C ALA A 227 21.21 12.40 15.42
N GLN A 228 20.32 13.10 16.15
CA GLN A 228 20.22 14.57 16.07
C GLN A 228 21.05 15.32 17.10
N ALA A 229 21.67 14.62 18.05
CA ALA A 229 22.47 15.25 19.09
C ALA A 229 23.90 14.77 18.88
N GLY A 230 24.83 15.66 18.51
CA GLY A 230 26.23 15.35 18.21
C GLY A 230 27.02 14.80 19.41
N PHE A 231 26.64 13.62 19.89
CA PHE A 231 27.21 12.95 21.05
C PHE A 231 27.85 11.62 20.65
N SER A 232 29.03 11.37 21.24
CA SER A 232 29.86 10.19 21.08
C SER A 232 29.45 9.01 21.99
N SER A 233 28.24 9.00 22.56
CA SER A 233 27.88 8.01 23.57
C SER A 233 27.67 6.61 22.95
N SER A 234 28.56 5.69 23.31
CA SER A 234 28.48 4.27 22.98
C SER A 234 27.32 3.57 23.72
N VAL A 235 26.56 2.73 23.03
CA VAL A 235 25.60 1.79 23.66
C VAL A 235 26.38 0.54 24.11
N THR A 236 26.29 0.16 25.38
CA THR A 236 26.98 -1.02 25.94
C THR A 236 26.05 -2.22 26.06
N ALA A 237 26.56 -3.43 25.77
CA ALA A 237 25.82 -4.67 26.01
C ALA A 237 25.82 -5.01 27.51
N ASP A 238 24.65 -5.32 28.08
CA ASP A 238 24.53 -5.83 29.44
C ASP A 238 24.84 -7.33 29.46
N ALA A 239 26.04 -7.66 29.90
CA ALA A 239 26.53 -9.03 29.96
C ALA A 239 25.69 -9.93 30.88
N ALA A 240 25.04 -9.38 31.91
CA ALA A 240 24.21 -10.14 32.84
C ALA A 240 22.85 -10.55 32.24
N ARG A 241 22.34 -9.78 31.28
CA ARG A 241 21.11 -10.09 30.54
C ARG A 241 21.35 -10.93 29.28
N CYS A 242 22.58 -11.00 28.79
CA CYS A 242 22.92 -11.68 27.56
C CYS A 242 22.86 -13.21 27.72
N ARG A 243 21.96 -13.88 26.98
CA ARG A 243 21.93 -15.36 26.86
C ARG A 243 22.93 -15.93 25.85
N CYS A 244 23.75 -15.06 25.24
CA CYS A 244 24.79 -15.42 24.28
C CYS A 244 24.27 -16.34 23.16
N CYS A 245 23.11 -15.98 22.58
CA CYS A 245 22.41 -16.72 21.51
C CYS A 245 22.95 -16.46 20.10
N GLY A 246 23.92 -15.54 19.95
CA GLY A 246 24.56 -15.24 18.65
C GLY A 246 23.69 -14.47 17.65
N LEU A 247 22.43 -14.14 17.96
CA LEU A 247 21.53 -13.47 17.03
C LEU A 247 22.07 -12.12 16.56
N CYS A 248 22.62 -11.31 17.48
CA CYS A 248 23.16 -9.99 17.18
C CYS A 248 24.41 -9.98 16.28
N SER A 249 25.21 -11.05 16.27
CA SER A 249 26.33 -11.18 15.33
C SER A 249 25.85 -11.67 13.96
N ARG A 250 24.77 -12.45 13.90
CA ARG A 250 24.18 -12.96 12.65
C ARG A 250 23.32 -11.93 11.89
N ILE A 251 22.71 -10.96 12.60
CA ILE A 251 21.85 -9.92 12.00
C ILE A 251 22.54 -8.56 11.85
N CYS A 252 23.82 -8.42 12.25
CA CYS A 252 24.52 -7.15 12.19
C CYS A 252 24.77 -6.76 10.73
N PRO A 253 24.14 -5.68 10.20
CA PRO A 253 24.24 -5.33 8.78
C PRO A 253 25.64 -4.85 8.36
N ALA A 254 26.55 -4.62 9.32
CA ALA A 254 27.89 -4.13 9.08
C ALA A 254 29.00 -5.19 9.29
N GLY A 255 28.66 -6.44 9.63
CA GLY A 255 29.66 -7.51 9.86
C GLY A 255 30.66 -7.24 10.98
N ARG A 256 30.43 -6.22 11.83
CA ARG A 256 31.39 -5.72 12.83
C ARG A 256 31.50 -6.60 14.08
N ARG A 257 30.80 -7.74 14.13
CA ARG A 257 30.91 -8.73 15.20
C ARG A 257 31.39 -10.05 14.62
N SER A 258 32.59 -10.48 15.01
CA SER A 258 33.18 -11.73 14.54
C SER A 258 32.33 -12.94 14.99
N PRO A 259 32.14 -13.96 14.13
CA PRO A 259 31.43 -15.18 14.49
C PRO A 259 32.39 -16.12 15.22
N ALA A 260 32.50 -16.02 16.54
CA ALA A 260 33.24 -17.03 17.31
C ALA A 260 32.52 -17.43 18.61
N PRO A 261 32.61 -18.71 19.01
CA PRO A 261 31.64 -19.36 19.87
C PRO A 261 32.03 -19.20 21.34
N ARG A 262 31.59 -18.09 21.95
CA ARG A 262 31.69 -17.81 23.42
C ARG A 262 33.14 -17.67 23.94
N PRO A 263 33.38 -16.96 25.08
CA PRO A 263 32.48 -16.82 26.22
C PRO A 263 32.13 -15.37 26.66
N CYS A 264 30.83 -15.15 26.89
CA CYS A 264 30.38 -14.50 28.12
C CYS A 264 30.71 -15.45 29.30
N PRO A 265 30.92 -15.04 30.57
CA PRO A 265 31.28 -13.76 31.18
C PRO A 265 32.66 -13.81 31.89
N GLY A 266 33.35 -12.68 32.06
CA GLY A 266 34.59 -12.57 32.89
C GLY A 266 35.88 -12.12 32.19
N SER A 267 35.87 -11.81 30.89
CA SER A 267 37.07 -11.29 30.21
C SER A 267 37.09 -9.76 30.22
N PRO A 268 38.06 -9.09 30.90
CA PRO A 268 38.30 -7.68 30.68
C PRO A 268 38.81 -7.50 29.25
N ALA A 269 38.34 -6.45 28.59
CA ALA A 269 38.61 -6.12 27.21
C ALA A 269 40.07 -6.38 26.79
N ARG A 270 40.30 -7.41 25.97
CA ARG A 270 41.40 -7.36 24.99
C ARG A 270 40.82 -6.77 23.72
N GLY A 271 41.11 -5.48 23.54
CA GLY A 271 40.76 -4.73 22.35
C GLY A 271 41.32 -5.37 21.09
N LEU A 272 40.60 -5.17 19.99
CA LEU A 272 41.12 -5.32 18.63
C LEU A 272 42.35 -4.41 18.50
N ALA A 273 43.55 -4.98 18.55
CA ALA A 273 44.80 -4.26 18.37
C ALA A 273 45.19 -4.22 16.88
N GLY A 274 45.56 -3.02 16.40
CA GLY A 274 46.28 -2.73 15.15
C GLY A 274 45.41 -2.73 13.88
N THR A 275 45.42 -1.74 13.00
CA THR A 275 46.53 -0.85 12.58
C THR A 275 46.02 0.47 11.98
N GLY A 276 46.68 1.59 12.30
CA GLY A 276 46.63 2.82 11.52
C GLY A 276 45.79 3.96 12.11
N GLU A 277 46.45 5.10 12.35
CA GLU A 277 45.97 6.32 12.99
C GLU A 277 44.59 6.82 12.51
N GLY A 278 43.74 7.21 13.46
CA GLY A 278 42.53 8.02 13.22
C GLY A 278 41.18 7.29 13.17
N ARG A 279 41.13 5.96 13.30
CA ARG A 279 39.84 5.23 13.41
C ARG A 279 39.70 4.65 14.81
N THR A 280 39.13 5.43 15.72
CA THR A 280 38.74 4.93 17.04
C THR A 280 37.79 3.74 16.86
N ALA A 281 37.94 2.75 17.74
CA ALA A 281 37.11 1.57 17.85
C ALA A 281 35.67 1.88 18.34
N ASP A 282 35.08 2.99 17.89
CA ASP A 282 33.82 3.59 18.38
C ASP A 282 32.57 3.23 17.55
N ALA A 283 32.69 2.41 16.51
CA ALA A 283 31.61 2.26 15.55
C ALA A 283 30.85 0.94 15.68
N CYS A 284 30.16 0.70 16.78
CA CYS A 284 29.09 -0.31 16.79
C CYS A 284 27.97 -0.02 17.79
N LEU A 285 27.00 0.81 17.39
CA LEU A 285 25.55 0.63 17.64
C LEU A 285 24.75 1.72 16.92
N ARG A 286 24.55 1.53 15.60
CA ARG A 286 23.63 2.35 14.79
C ARG A 286 22.36 1.60 14.33
N CYS A 287 22.27 0.28 14.44
CA CYS A 287 21.04 -0.43 14.07
C CYS A 287 20.17 -0.75 15.29
N PHE A 288 19.00 -0.12 15.31
CA PHE A 288 17.82 -0.44 16.11
C PHE A 288 17.51 -1.95 16.11
N ASP A 289 17.87 -2.66 15.04
CA ASP A 289 17.56 -4.08 14.83
C ASP A 289 18.28 -5.03 15.77
N CYS A 290 19.53 -4.74 16.14
CA CYS A 290 20.23 -5.55 17.14
C CYS A 290 19.59 -5.40 18.53
N VAL A 291 19.02 -4.22 18.82
CA VAL A 291 18.35 -3.93 20.10
C VAL A 291 16.97 -4.58 20.13
N GLU A 292 16.16 -4.41 19.08
CA GLU A 292 14.81 -4.96 18.97
C GLU A 292 14.78 -6.49 18.81
N ALA A 293 15.72 -7.06 18.05
CA ALA A 293 15.79 -8.50 17.87
C ALA A 293 16.34 -9.22 19.11
N CYS A 294 16.95 -8.52 20.07
CA CYS A 294 17.51 -9.15 21.25
C CYS A 294 16.39 -9.70 22.15
N PRO A 295 16.21 -11.03 22.26
CA PRO A 295 15.05 -11.62 22.93
C PRO A 295 15.04 -11.41 24.46
N VAL A 296 16.12 -10.86 24.99
CA VAL A 296 16.39 -10.68 26.42
C VAL A 296 16.84 -9.26 26.75
N ASP A 297 16.68 -8.32 25.80
CA ASP A 297 17.00 -6.89 25.99
C ASP A 297 18.47 -6.60 26.39
N ALA A 298 19.40 -7.52 26.15
CA ALA A 298 20.81 -7.39 26.54
C ALA A 298 21.58 -6.30 25.79
N LEU A 299 21.00 -5.74 24.72
CA LEU A 299 21.63 -4.73 23.86
C LEU A 299 21.03 -3.33 24.03
N ARG A 300 20.21 -3.11 25.07
CA ARG A 300 19.68 -1.78 25.38
C ARG A 300 20.79 -0.83 25.85
N PRO A 301 20.66 0.48 25.57
CA PRO A 301 21.50 1.49 26.21
C PRO A 301 21.38 1.40 27.73
N VAL A 302 22.52 1.25 28.40
CA VAL A 302 22.60 1.44 29.85
C VAL A 302 22.70 2.94 30.08
N TYR A 303 21.60 3.54 30.53
CA TYR A 303 21.55 4.98 30.75
C TYR A 303 22.26 5.33 32.07
N GLY A 304 23.46 5.93 31.99
CA GLY A 304 24.13 6.57 33.12
C GLY A 304 23.55 7.96 33.43
N ALA A 305 23.94 8.57 34.57
CA ALA A 305 23.44 9.87 35.02
C ALA A 305 23.59 11.00 33.98
N SER A 306 24.62 10.95 33.15
CA SER A 306 24.87 11.89 32.04
C SER A 306 23.93 11.70 30.84
N SER A 307 23.35 10.51 30.65
CA SER A 307 22.38 10.19 29.59
C SER A 307 20.92 10.44 29.99
N ALA A 308 20.65 10.64 31.29
CA ALA A 308 19.33 11.05 31.78
C ALA A 308 18.97 12.50 31.38
N LEU A 309 19.96 13.33 31.04
CA LEU A 309 19.74 14.65 30.44
C LEU A 309 19.21 14.55 28.99
N LEU A 310 19.49 13.45 28.28
CA LEU A 310 19.03 13.21 26.91
C LEU A 310 17.51 12.91 26.86
N SER A 311 16.95 12.25 27.87
CA SER A 311 15.51 11.96 27.95
C SER A 311 14.66 13.21 28.14
N ARG A 312 15.20 14.30 28.71
CA ARG A 312 14.47 15.57 28.89
C ARG A 312 14.22 16.35 27.61
N ARG A 313 15.01 16.15 26.55
CA ARG A 313 14.76 16.72 25.20
C ARG A 313 13.97 15.79 24.29
N LEU A 314 13.85 14.51 24.66
CA LEU A 314 12.97 13.54 24.01
C LEU A 314 11.56 13.67 24.61
N SER A 315 10.92 14.82 24.38
CA SER A 315 9.49 14.97 24.66
C SER A 315 8.69 14.03 23.73
N HIS A 316 8.23 12.93 24.33
CA HIS A 316 7.20 12.04 23.81
C HIS A 316 6.02 12.83 23.21
N ARG A 317 5.83 12.75 21.89
CA ARG A 317 4.48 12.70 21.27
C ARG A 317 4.49 11.90 19.97
N PRO A 318 3.99 10.65 20.01
CA PRO A 318 3.61 9.90 18.82
C PRO A 318 2.13 10.13 18.43
N GLN A 319 1.87 10.31 17.13
CA GLN A 319 0.54 10.49 16.51
C GLN A 319 -0.38 9.23 16.54
N TRP A 320 -0.01 8.13 17.22
CA TRP A 320 -0.74 6.85 17.18
C TRP A 320 -1.64 6.58 18.40
N LEU A 321 -1.68 7.49 19.37
CA LEU A 321 -2.64 7.44 20.49
C LEU A 321 -4.11 7.73 20.05
N SER A 322 -4.32 8.06 18.77
CA SER A 322 -5.61 8.47 18.22
C SER A 322 -6.44 7.35 17.55
N ARG A 323 -6.01 6.09 17.54
CA ARG A 323 -6.74 5.02 16.79
C ARG A 323 -7.13 3.78 17.60
N LEU A 324 -6.85 3.74 18.90
CA LEU A 324 -7.17 2.59 19.77
C LEU A 324 -8.22 2.94 20.84
N ALA A 325 -9.37 3.47 20.40
CA ALA A 325 -10.63 3.35 21.14
C ALA A 325 -11.46 2.16 20.57
N GLY A 326 -10.87 0.96 20.59
CA GLY A 326 -11.53 -0.32 20.25
C GLY A 326 -11.39 -0.71 18.78
N HIS A 327 -10.72 -1.81 18.42
CA HIS A 327 -11.13 -3.18 18.76
C HIS A 327 -9.94 -4.11 19.07
N ALA A 328 -10.24 -5.09 19.93
CA ALA A 328 -9.34 -6.07 20.51
C ALA A 328 -8.59 -6.95 19.50
N GLY A 329 -7.29 -7.14 19.73
CA GLY A 329 -6.51 -8.31 19.31
C GLY A 329 -5.97 -9.00 20.58
N PRO A 330 -5.84 -10.34 20.61
CA PRO A 330 -5.82 -11.12 21.84
C PRO A 330 -4.57 -10.89 22.70
N ALA A 331 -4.79 -10.99 24.01
CA ALA A 331 -3.79 -11.03 25.08
C ALA A 331 -2.98 -12.33 25.06
N THR A 332 -2.38 -12.66 23.92
CA THR A 332 -1.41 -13.76 23.79
C THR A 332 -0.01 -13.11 23.81
N PRO A 333 0.98 -13.68 24.53
CA PRO A 333 2.38 -13.24 24.38
C PRO A 333 2.70 -13.13 22.90
N ALA A 334 3.36 -12.04 22.48
CA ALA A 334 3.74 -11.83 21.09
C ALA A 334 4.27 -13.17 20.55
N PRO A 335 3.63 -13.78 19.53
CA PRO A 335 4.10 -15.03 19.01
C PRO A 335 5.58 -14.86 18.68
N PHE A 336 6.39 -15.86 18.99
CA PHE A 336 7.76 -15.93 18.48
C PHE A 336 7.75 -15.49 17.01
N PRO A 337 8.76 -14.71 16.55
CA PRO A 337 8.82 -14.32 15.14
C PRO A 337 8.64 -15.58 14.29
N PRO A 338 7.76 -15.55 13.27
CA PRO A 338 7.48 -16.73 12.46
C PRO A 338 8.77 -17.43 12.02
N SER A 339 8.76 -18.76 12.01
CA SER A 339 10.00 -19.54 11.86
C SER A 339 10.74 -19.25 10.54
N TYR A 340 10.00 -18.88 9.49
CA TYR A 340 10.52 -18.43 8.20
C TYR A 340 11.33 -17.13 8.25
N LEU A 341 11.20 -16.30 9.30
CA LEU A 341 12.01 -15.08 9.47
C LEU A 341 13.36 -15.37 10.16
N LEU A 342 13.45 -16.47 10.90
CA LEU A 342 14.64 -16.87 11.64
C LEU A 342 15.70 -17.46 10.71
N PRO A 343 17.00 -17.14 10.83
CA PRO A 343 18.04 -17.75 10.00
C PRO A 343 17.95 -19.29 9.99
N LYS A 344 18.11 -19.95 8.84
CA LYS A 344 18.36 -21.41 8.81
C LYS A 344 19.80 -21.66 9.23
N ASP A 345 20.03 -22.59 10.16
CA ASP A 345 21.34 -23.20 10.33
C ASP A 345 21.57 -24.19 9.18
N LYS A 346 22.10 -23.69 8.05
CA LYS A 346 22.70 -24.53 7.01
C LYS A 346 24.03 -23.91 6.61
N GLY A 347 25.12 -24.66 6.85
CA GLY A 347 26.45 -24.26 6.44
C GLY A 347 26.55 -24.16 4.92
N GLY A 348 27.28 -23.15 4.43
CA GLY A 348 27.93 -23.14 3.12
C GLY A 348 27.09 -23.00 1.85
N ASP A 349 25.82 -23.41 1.81
CA ASP A 349 25.06 -23.47 0.55
C ASP A 349 24.38 -22.13 0.17
N ARG A 350 24.51 -21.75 -1.11
CA ARG A 350 23.84 -20.57 -1.70
C ARG A 350 22.31 -20.77 -1.66
N PRO A 351 21.50 -19.69 -1.52
CA PRO A 351 20.05 -19.83 -1.41
C PRO A 351 19.47 -20.52 -2.65
N ARG A 352 18.58 -21.48 -2.41
CA ARG A 352 17.89 -22.24 -3.46
C ARG A 352 16.50 -21.69 -3.70
N VAL A 353 15.78 -21.31 -2.65
CA VAL A 353 14.42 -20.76 -2.72
C VAL A 353 14.44 -19.30 -2.28
N VAL A 354 14.16 -18.39 -3.21
CA VAL A 354 14.05 -16.95 -2.95
C VAL A 354 12.65 -16.47 -3.32
N LEU A 355 11.93 -15.92 -2.35
CA LEU A 355 10.63 -15.30 -2.54
C LEU A 355 10.79 -13.78 -2.57
N GLY A 356 10.48 -13.14 -3.68
CA GLY A 356 10.42 -11.69 -3.80
C GLY A 356 9.01 -11.15 -3.55
N LEU A 357 8.91 -10.02 -2.86
CA LEU A 357 7.66 -9.38 -2.48
C LEU A 357 7.69 -7.88 -2.83
N ALA A 358 6.66 -7.43 -3.54
CA ALA A 358 6.38 -6.02 -3.77
C ALA A 358 5.33 -5.57 -2.74
N ILE A 359 5.76 -4.92 -1.65
CA ILE A 359 4.90 -4.57 -0.51
C ILE A 359 5.28 -3.27 0.19
N ALA A 360 6.49 -2.72 0.01
CA ALA A 360 6.90 -1.55 0.82
C ALA A 360 6.28 -0.22 0.36
N THR A 361 5.81 -0.14 -0.88
CA THR A 361 5.08 1.03 -1.41
C THR A 361 3.59 1.00 -1.09
N LEU A 362 3.10 -0.09 -0.47
CA LEU A 362 1.71 -0.29 -0.04
C LEU A 362 0.67 -0.27 -1.17
N GLN A 363 1.10 -0.28 -2.42
CA GLN A 363 0.27 -0.36 -3.63
C GLN A 363 0.84 -1.45 -4.56
N GLU A 364 -0.02 -1.97 -5.45
CA GLU A 364 0.36 -2.94 -6.48
C GLU A 364 1.16 -4.14 -5.97
N HIS A 365 0.63 -4.73 -4.91
CA HIS A 365 1.19 -5.88 -4.25
C HIS A 365 1.43 -7.05 -5.21
N ALA A 366 2.60 -7.67 -5.14
CA ALA A 366 2.96 -8.81 -5.98
C ALA A 366 3.97 -9.75 -5.29
N ALA A 367 4.11 -10.95 -5.83
CA ALA A 367 5.13 -11.91 -5.44
C ALA A 367 5.85 -12.49 -6.66
N ALA A 368 7.11 -12.90 -6.47
CA ALA A 368 7.89 -13.63 -7.46
C ALA A 368 8.69 -14.75 -6.79
N LEU A 369 8.84 -15.90 -7.46
CA LEU A 369 9.53 -17.05 -6.91
C LEU A 369 10.70 -17.46 -7.82
N VAL A 370 11.88 -17.54 -7.22
CA VAL A 370 13.07 -18.12 -7.83
C VAL A 370 13.43 -19.38 -7.08
N LYS A 371 13.57 -20.49 -7.80
CA LYS A 371 13.91 -21.81 -7.26
C LYS A 371 15.05 -22.39 -8.06
N ASP A 372 16.13 -22.78 -7.39
CA ASP A 372 17.31 -23.39 -8.01
C ASP A 372 17.89 -22.55 -9.16
N GLY A 373 17.91 -21.22 -8.98
CA GLY A 373 18.41 -20.28 -9.98
C GLY A 373 17.49 -20.08 -11.19
N ARG A 374 16.27 -20.63 -11.17
CA ARG A 374 15.26 -20.46 -12.22
C ARG A 374 14.09 -19.63 -11.73
N LEU A 375 13.62 -18.70 -12.56
CA LEU A 375 12.39 -17.96 -12.31
C LEU A 375 11.18 -18.89 -12.50
N VAL A 376 10.53 -19.29 -11.40
CA VAL A 376 9.35 -20.16 -11.44
C VAL A 376 8.11 -19.37 -11.88
N GLY A 377 7.93 -18.17 -11.33
CA GLY A 377 6.79 -17.32 -11.66
C GLY A 377 6.77 -15.99 -10.93
N ALA A 378 5.84 -15.14 -11.34
CA ALA A 378 5.57 -13.83 -10.76
C ALA A 378 4.10 -13.47 -11.03
N VAL A 379 3.41 -12.92 -10.02
CA VAL A 379 1.98 -12.58 -10.13
C VAL A 379 1.60 -11.45 -9.16
N GLU A 380 0.72 -10.57 -9.61
CA GLU A 380 0.18 -9.48 -8.80
C GLU A 380 -1.01 -9.95 -7.96
N GLU A 381 -1.14 -9.46 -6.72
CA GLU A 381 -2.19 -9.83 -5.78
C GLU A 381 -3.58 -9.37 -6.25
N GLU A 382 -3.65 -8.29 -7.04
CA GLU A 382 -4.91 -7.83 -7.64
C GLU A 382 -5.60 -8.92 -8.48
N ARG A 383 -4.83 -9.88 -9.03
CA ARG A 383 -5.39 -11.00 -9.80
C ARG A 383 -6.30 -11.87 -8.94
N PHE A 384 -6.01 -11.99 -7.64
CA PHE A 384 -6.74 -12.84 -6.70
C PHE A 384 -7.74 -12.06 -5.85
N SER A 385 -7.35 -10.89 -5.32
CA SER A 385 -8.25 -10.05 -4.52
C SER A 385 -9.38 -9.44 -5.36
N ARG A 386 -9.21 -9.41 -6.69
CA ARG A 386 -10.09 -8.74 -7.66
C ARG A 386 -10.23 -7.23 -7.41
N VAL A 387 -9.37 -6.66 -6.56
CA VAL A 387 -9.26 -5.22 -6.31
C VAL A 387 -8.10 -4.67 -7.10
N ARG A 388 -8.39 -3.77 -8.04
CA ARG A 388 -7.36 -3.17 -8.89
C ARG A 388 -6.42 -2.25 -8.11
N HIS A 389 -5.14 -2.32 -8.45
CA HIS A 389 -4.02 -1.74 -7.71
C HIS A 389 -4.02 -2.19 -6.25
N HIS A 390 -4.30 -3.48 -6.02
CA HIS A 390 -4.39 -4.05 -4.67
C HIS A 390 -3.15 -3.68 -3.87
N GLY A 391 -3.40 -3.14 -2.67
CA GLY A 391 -2.40 -2.69 -1.75
C GLY A 391 -2.95 -2.75 -0.34
N PHE A 392 -2.10 -2.58 0.65
CA PHE A 392 -2.54 -2.60 2.04
C PHE A 392 -3.34 -1.35 2.38
N ARG A 393 -4.64 -1.51 2.62
CA ARG A 393 -5.55 -0.48 3.16
C ARG A 393 -6.04 -0.90 4.53
N ALA A 394 -5.21 -0.77 5.57
CA ALA A 394 -5.73 -0.97 6.92
C ALA A 394 -6.73 0.14 7.28
N SER A 395 -7.99 -0.24 7.53
CA SER A 395 -8.85 0.50 8.43
C SER A 395 -8.17 0.48 9.82
N GLY A 396 -7.68 1.64 10.27
CA GLY A 396 -7.18 1.81 11.64
C GLY A 396 -5.66 1.73 11.87
N ARG A 397 -4.82 1.29 10.91
CA ARG A 397 -3.35 1.24 11.08
C ARG A 397 -2.57 1.81 9.88
N PRO A 398 -2.41 3.14 9.77
CA PRO A 398 -1.58 3.73 8.72
C PRO A 398 -0.09 3.50 9.04
N GLY A 399 0.69 3.06 8.04
CA GLY A 399 2.15 2.99 8.15
C GLY A 399 2.74 1.67 8.65
N VAL A 400 1.95 0.61 8.79
CA VAL A 400 2.46 -0.72 9.18
C VAL A 400 2.63 -1.61 7.94
N GLY A 401 3.78 -1.49 7.26
CA GLY A 401 4.24 -2.58 6.37
C GLY A 401 4.89 -3.69 7.20
N ILE A 402 5.24 -4.84 6.60
CA ILE A 402 6.21 -5.81 7.20
C ILE A 402 7.46 -5.09 7.72
N ALA A 403 7.83 -4.04 7.01
CA ALA A 403 8.76 -2.99 7.38
C ALA A 403 8.65 -2.46 8.82
N ALA A 404 7.45 -2.27 9.35
CA ALA A 404 7.22 -1.65 10.66
C ALA A 404 7.14 -2.67 11.78
N ASP A 405 6.75 -3.91 11.49
CA ASP A 405 6.55 -4.95 12.51
C ASP A 405 6.87 -6.35 11.95
N PRO A 406 8.05 -6.91 12.30
CA PRO A 406 8.43 -8.27 11.89
C PRO A 406 7.59 -9.37 12.56
N THR A 407 6.64 -9.02 13.44
CA THR A 407 5.66 -9.96 14.00
C THR A 407 4.41 -10.13 13.12
N ILE A 408 4.28 -9.35 12.04
CA ILE A 408 3.19 -9.53 11.08
C ILE A 408 3.44 -10.79 10.25
N CYS A 409 2.47 -11.71 10.28
CA CYS A 409 2.44 -12.88 9.40
C CYS A 409 2.32 -12.44 7.94
N VAL A 410 3.41 -12.58 7.18
CA VAL A 410 3.52 -12.16 5.78
C VAL A 410 2.38 -12.75 4.94
N GLU A 411 2.11 -14.05 5.10
CA GLU A 411 1.07 -14.81 4.40
C GLU A 411 -0.37 -14.38 4.72
N GLU A 412 -0.62 -13.82 5.89
CA GLU A 412 -1.96 -13.44 6.32
C GLU A 412 -2.31 -12.01 5.91
N VAL A 413 -1.29 -11.15 5.81
CA VAL A 413 -1.48 -9.71 5.66
C VAL A 413 -1.09 -9.20 4.27
N PHE A 414 -0.15 -9.85 3.59
CA PHE A 414 0.44 -9.35 2.35
C PHE A 414 0.54 -10.43 1.25
N CYS A 415 -0.05 -10.16 0.08
CA CYS A 415 0.11 -10.98 -1.13
C CYS A 415 -0.30 -12.47 -0.99
N ARG A 416 -1.27 -12.81 -0.12
CA ARG A 416 -1.64 -14.20 0.20
C ARG A 416 -1.94 -15.03 -1.05
N GLY A 417 -2.74 -14.50 -1.98
CA GLY A 417 -3.12 -15.19 -3.20
C GLY A 417 -1.92 -15.44 -4.11
N ALA A 418 -1.08 -14.43 -4.29
CA ALA A 418 0.13 -14.50 -5.10
C ALA A 418 1.17 -15.47 -4.53
N ILE A 419 1.43 -15.42 -3.21
CA ILE A 419 2.36 -16.33 -2.53
C ILE A 419 1.87 -17.78 -2.67
N SER A 420 0.59 -18.03 -2.38
CA SER A 420 0.01 -19.38 -2.45
C SER A 420 0.05 -19.93 -3.87
N ALA A 421 -0.22 -19.11 -4.88
CA ALA A 421 -0.21 -19.51 -6.29
C ALA A 421 1.18 -19.85 -6.83
N LEU A 422 2.25 -19.33 -6.20
CA LEU A 422 3.63 -19.62 -6.60
C LEU A 422 4.24 -20.78 -5.81
N LEU A 423 4.03 -20.84 -4.49
CA LEU A 423 4.63 -21.87 -3.64
C LEU A 423 3.86 -23.20 -3.69
N GLY A 424 2.53 -23.16 -3.73
CA GLY A 424 1.67 -24.36 -3.68
C GLY A 424 1.96 -25.39 -4.78
N PRO A 425 2.02 -25.00 -6.07
CA PRO A 425 2.35 -25.93 -7.15
C PRO A 425 3.74 -26.56 -7.04
N GLU A 426 4.67 -25.90 -6.33
CA GLU A 426 6.02 -26.38 -6.09
C GLU A 426 6.12 -27.27 -4.83
N GLY A 427 5.01 -27.49 -4.12
CA GLY A 427 4.97 -28.21 -2.85
C GLY A 427 5.70 -27.49 -1.71
N LEU A 428 5.82 -26.17 -1.80
CA LEU A 428 6.56 -25.34 -0.85
C LEU A 428 5.63 -24.57 0.08
N SER A 429 6.16 -24.23 1.24
CA SER A 429 5.61 -23.29 2.21
C SER A 429 6.53 -22.08 2.37
N LEU A 430 6.11 -21.06 3.14
CA LEU A 430 7.00 -19.94 3.46
C LEU A 430 8.24 -20.37 4.26
N ASP A 431 8.14 -21.41 5.09
CA ASP A 431 9.28 -21.93 5.88
C ASP A 431 10.38 -22.52 4.99
N ASP A 432 10.02 -22.96 3.78
CA ASP A 432 10.96 -23.47 2.78
C ASP A 432 11.77 -22.36 2.11
N ALA A 433 11.32 -21.11 2.14
CA ALA A 433 12.09 -19.99 1.61
C ALA A 433 13.42 -19.83 2.38
N ASP A 434 14.52 -19.78 1.63
CA ASP A 434 15.85 -19.50 2.19
C ASP A 434 16.06 -18.00 2.36
N LEU A 435 15.49 -17.20 1.45
CA LEU A 435 15.42 -15.75 1.53
C LEU A 435 14.02 -15.22 1.15
N ILE A 436 13.61 -14.16 1.84
CA ILE A 436 12.45 -13.34 1.49
C ILE A 436 12.96 -11.95 1.13
N ALA A 437 12.95 -11.62 -0.15
CA ALA A 437 13.37 -10.32 -0.65
C ALA A 437 12.17 -9.37 -0.70
N VAL A 438 12.31 -8.18 -0.11
CA VAL A 438 11.26 -7.16 -0.07
C VAL A 438 11.75 -5.94 -0.84
N ASN A 439 10.94 -5.44 -1.77
CA ASN A 439 11.23 -4.19 -2.45
C ASN A 439 11.17 -3.01 -1.48
N GLY A 440 12.07 -2.07 -1.60
CA GLY A 440 12.12 -0.86 -0.78
C GLY A 440 12.55 -1.07 0.67
N LEU A 441 12.97 0.03 1.27
CA LEU A 441 13.33 0.11 2.67
C LEU A 441 12.10 0.36 3.55
N PRO A 442 12.11 -0.20 4.77
CA PRO A 442 11.18 0.22 5.80
C PRO A 442 11.28 1.72 6.09
N ALA A 443 10.13 2.37 6.30
CA ALA A 443 10.04 3.83 6.48
C ALA A 443 10.97 4.38 7.59
N ARG A 444 11.26 3.57 8.62
CA ARG A 444 12.21 3.91 9.69
C ARG A 444 13.67 4.03 9.23
N TYR A 445 14.10 3.26 8.22
CA TYR A 445 15.45 3.37 7.66
C TYR A 445 15.54 4.46 6.61
N ARG A 446 14.47 4.70 5.83
CA ARG A 446 14.45 5.77 4.81
C ARG A 446 14.90 7.10 5.39
N ARG A 447 14.34 7.50 6.54
CA ARG A 447 14.70 8.76 7.24
C ARG A 447 16.16 8.85 7.65
N ALA A 448 16.80 7.72 8.00
CA ALA A 448 18.22 7.70 8.36
C ALA A 448 19.11 8.01 7.15
N PHE A 449 18.74 7.53 5.97
CA PHE A 449 19.45 7.80 4.71
C PHE A 449 19.07 9.14 4.07
N SER A 450 17.86 9.67 4.33
CA SER A 450 17.42 10.97 3.82
C SER A 450 18.11 12.17 4.50
N ALA A 451 18.62 12.00 5.72
CA ALA A 451 19.08 13.12 6.55
C ALA A 451 20.60 13.36 6.53
N THR A 452 21.41 12.44 5.98
CA THR A 452 22.87 12.46 6.23
C THR A 452 23.78 12.24 5.02
N ASP A 453 23.34 11.64 3.91
CA ASP A 453 24.24 11.32 2.79
C ASP A 453 23.51 11.43 1.43
N ALA A 454 23.46 12.64 0.86
CA ALA A 454 22.96 12.83 -0.51
C ALA A 454 23.85 12.15 -1.57
N ASP A 455 25.13 11.90 -1.23
CA ASP A 455 26.15 11.45 -2.18
C ASP A 455 26.38 9.94 -2.19
N ARG A 456 25.76 9.17 -1.29
CA ARG A 456 25.91 7.71 -1.22
C ARG A 456 24.62 6.98 -1.52
N PRO A 457 24.64 5.95 -2.40
CA PRO A 457 23.47 5.14 -2.66
C PRO A 457 23.07 4.31 -1.44
N ILE A 458 21.78 4.02 -1.35
CA ILE A 458 21.23 3.19 -0.29
C ILE A 458 21.61 1.72 -0.55
N PRO A 459 22.27 1.01 0.39
CA PRO A 459 22.57 -0.41 0.22
C PRO A 459 21.36 -1.29 0.52
N ALA A 460 21.35 -2.50 -0.03
CA ALA A 460 20.42 -3.54 0.41
C ALA A 460 20.69 -3.93 1.88
N LEU A 461 19.63 -4.14 2.65
CA LEU A 461 19.70 -4.45 4.08
C LEU A 461 19.21 -5.86 4.35
N ARG A 462 19.97 -6.64 5.12
CA ARG A 462 19.58 -8.01 5.49
C ARG A 462 19.24 -8.10 6.98
N ALA A 463 18.10 -8.71 7.29
CA ALA A 463 17.66 -9.05 8.63
C ALA A 463 17.21 -10.53 8.65
N GLY A 464 18.09 -11.42 9.11
CA GLY A 464 17.83 -12.86 9.08
C GLY A 464 17.68 -13.40 7.65
N ARG A 465 16.51 -13.98 7.34
CA ARG A 465 16.17 -14.41 5.96
C ARG A 465 15.59 -13.28 5.11
N VAL A 466 15.25 -12.13 5.69
CA VAL A 466 14.67 -11.01 4.95
C VAL A 466 15.77 -10.13 4.36
N VAL A 467 15.65 -9.81 3.07
CA VAL A 467 16.54 -8.87 2.38
C VAL A 467 15.69 -7.72 1.84
N TYR A 468 15.90 -6.51 2.34
CA TYR A 468 15.29 -5.29 1.82
C TYR A 468 16.18 -4.74 0.70
N VAL A 469 15.67 -4.76 -0.52
CA VAL A 469 16.36 -4.27 -1.71
C VAL A 469 15.79 -2.89 -2.05
N PRO A 470 16.60 -1.82 -2.18
CA PRO A 470 16.08 -0.48 -2.51
C PRO A 470 15.10 -0.49 -3.69
N HIS A 471 14.08 0.38 -3.63
CA HIS A 471 12.95 0.34 -4.56
C HIS A 471 13.38 0.49 -6.02
N HIS A 472 14.14 1.55 -6.34
CA HIS A 472 14.63 1.74 -7.71
C HIS A 472 15.71 0.73 -8.11
N LEU A 473 16.48 0.17 -7.17
CA LEU A 473 17.36 -0.96 -7.48
C LEU A 473 16.54 -2.21 -7.84
N SER A 474 15.41 -2.43 -7.16
CA SER A 474 14.49 -3.52 -7.48
C SER A 474 13.88 -3.33 -8.88
N HIS A 475 13.47 -2.11 -9.23
CA HIS A 475 13.08 -1.79 -10.61
C HIS A 475 14.21 -2.07 -11.61
N ALA A 476 15.42 -1.60 -11.33
CA ALA A 476 16.57 -1.78 -12.21
C ALA A 476 16.93 -3.26 -12.42
N ALA A 477 17.00 -4.02 -11.34
CA ALA A 477 17.26 -5.45 -11.34
C ALA A 477 16.18 -6.23 -12.10
N SER A 478 14.89 -5.85 -11.93
CA SER A 478 13.79 -6.48 -12.65
C SER A 478 13.97 -6.37 -14.17
N ALA A 479 14.51 -5.25 -14.67
CA ALA A 479 14.73 -5.05 -16.09
C ALA A 479 16.06 -5.67 -16.56
N PHE A 480 17.17 -5.34 -15.91
CA PHE A 480 18.50 -5.76 -16.38
C PHE A 480 18.72 -7.26 -16.25
N ARG A 481 18.40 -7.86 -15.09
CA ARG A 481 18.65 -9.29 -14.82
C ARG A 481 17.78 -10.22 -15.66
N THR A 482 16.75 -9.70 -16.32
CA THR A 482 15.88 -10.45 -17.22
C THR A 482 16.08 -10.09 -18.70
N SER A 483 16.98 -9.15 -19.01
CA SER A 483 17.16 -8.62 -20.36
C SER A 483 18.04 -9.50 -21.27
N GLY A 484 18.83 -10.41 -20.70
CA GLY A 484 19.87 -11.15 -21.42
C GLY A 484 21.04 -10.29 -21.89
N MET A 485 21.23 -9.10 -21.29
CA MET A 485 22.33 -8.19 -21.62
C MET A 485 23.42 -8.22 -20.53
N ASP A 486 24.69 -8.24 -20.93
CA ASP A 486 25.82 -8.11 -20.00
C ASP A 486 26.14 -6.66 -19.64
N ARG A 487 25.68 -5.71 -20.46
CA ARG A 487 25.92 -4.28 -20.30
C ARG A 487 24.71 -3.47 -20.73
N ALA A 488 24.26 -2.56 -19.85
CA ALA A 488 23.17 -1.65 -20.15
C ALA A 488 23.25 -0.35 -19.34
N CYS A 489 22.72 0.73 -19.92
CA CYS A 489 22.20 1.84 -19.13
C CYS A 489 20.77 1.47 -18.70
N ILE A 490 20.43 1.68 -17.44
CA ILE A 490 19.11 1.34 -16.90
C ILE A 490 18.46 2.63 -16.40
N LEU A 491 17.26 2.93 -16.88
CA LEU A 491 16.45 4.02 -16.37
C LEU A 491 15.26 3.47 -15.61
N THR A 492 15.11 3.92 -14.37
CA THR A 492 13.94 3.65 -13.54
C THR A 492 13.23 4.97 -13.28
N VAL A 493 11.94 5.08 -13.61
CA VAL A 493 11.16 6.30 -13.41
C VAL A 493 9.78 5.94 -12.90
N ASP A 494 9.45 6.45 -11.72
CA ASP A 494 8.29 6.02 -10.98
C ASP A 494 7.59 7.19 -10.27
N GLY A 495 6.51 6.88 -9.56
CA GLY A 495 5.91 7.81 -8.62
C GLY A 495 6.93 8.19 -7.53
N ARG A 496 7.15 7.30 -6.56
CA ARG A 496 8.08 7.54 -5.45
C ARG A 496 8.73 6.23 -5.03
N GLY A 497 10.03 6.25 -4.82
CA GLY A 497 10.82 5.16 -4.24
C GLY A 497 11.14 5.40 -2.76
N ASP A 498 12.36 5.04 -2.37
CA ASP A 498 12.80 5.18 -0.98
C ASP A 498 13.15 6.63 -0.61
N ARG A 499 13.81 7.33 -1.53
CA ARG A 499 14.09 8.77 -1.49
C ARG A 499 14.03 9.45 -2.86
N GLU A 500 13.83 8.69 -3.93
CA GLU A 500 14.00 9.08 -5.32
C GLU A 500 12.70 8.89 -6.13
N THR A 501 12.50 9.66 -7.20
CA THR A 501 11.41 9.49 -8.19
C THR A 501 11.92 8.89 -9.50
N ALA A 502 13.22 9.04 -9.76
CA ALA A 502 13.89 8.41 -10.87
C ALA A 502 15.34 8.11 -10.53
N ALA A 503 15.91 7.09 -11.15
CA ALA A 503 17.32 6.79 -11.06
C ALA A 503 17.84 6.19 -12.37
N VAL A 504 19.08 6.55 -12.71
CA VAL A 504 19.86 5.95 -13.81
C VAL A 504 20.95 5.10 -13.22
N PHE A 505 21.07 3.87 -13.70
CA PHE A 505 22.11 2.94 -13.33
C PHE A 505 22.94 2.57 -14.55
N ARG A 506 24.18 2.19 -14.30
CA ARG A 506 25.06 1.53 -15.25
C ARG A 506 25.21 0.09 -14.78
N ALA A 507 24.94 -0.85 -15.66
CA ALA A 507 25.17 -2.25 -15.40
C ALA A 507 26.25 -2.82 -16.31
N VAL A 508 27.17 -3.58 -15.72
CA VAL A 508 28.30 -4.24 -16.41
C VAL A 508 28.59 -5.56 -15.70
N ARG A 509 28.54 -6.68 -16.43
CA ARG A 509 28.86 -8.03 -15.94
C ARG A 509 28.11 -8.40 -14.65
N GLY A 510 26.80 -8.15 -14.63
CA GLY A 510 25.92 -8.49 -13.50
C GLY A 510 25.82 -7.43 -12.40
N GLU A 511 26.80 -6.54 -12.29
CA GLU A 511 26.81 -5.46 -11.30
C GLU A 511 25.93 -4.29 -11.74
N ILE A 512 25.14 -3.72 -10.83
CA ILE A 512 24.25 -2.57 -11.08
C ILE A 512 24.71 -1.40 -10.18
N GLU A 513 25.26 -0.36 -10.79
CA GLU A 513 25.76 0.82 -10.07
C GLU A 513 24.90 2.06 -10.38
N PRO A 514 24.47 2.83 -9.37
CA PRO A 514 23.77 4.08 -9.60
C PRO A 514 24.72 5.12 -10.19
N VAL A 515 24.25 5.84 -11.21
CA VAL A 515 24.94 6.94 -11.88
C VAL A 515 24.33 8.27 -11.50
N LEU A 516 23.00 8.32 -11.39
CA LEU A 516 22.25 9.53 -11.13
C LEU A 516 20.93 9.19 -10.43
N GLU A 517 20.57 9.95 -9.41
CA GLU A 517 19.28 9.84 -8.71
C GLU A 517 18.57 11.19 -8.73
N VAL A 518 17.27 11.17 -8.95
CA VAL A 518 16.39 12.35 -8.84
C VAL A 518 15.60 12.22 -7.55
N LEU A 519 15.92 13.05 -6.57
CA LEU A 519 15.32 12.96 -5.23
C LEU A 519 13.84 13.35 -5.23
N CYS A 520 13.03 12.53 -4.58
CA CYS A 520 11.62 12.75 -4.31
C CYS A 520 11.45 13.42 -2.93
N LEU A 521 11.56 14.75 -2.90
CA LEU A 521 11.12 15.55 -1.75
C LEU A 521 9.59 15.67 -1.74
N THR A 522 8.99 16.22 -0.68
CA THR A 522 7.55 16.13 -0.32
C THR A 522 6.55 16.26 -1.50
N ASP A 523 6.87 17.02 -2.54
CA ASP A 523 6.07 17.30 -3.74
C ASP A 523 6.81 17.06 -5.08
N ARG A 524 7.94 16.33 -5.09
CA ARG A 524 8.78 16.14 -6.30
C ARG A 524 8.68 14.75 -6.90
N SER A 525 7.71 14.52 -7.77
CA SER A 525 7.54 13.23 -8.47
C SER A 525 7.26 13.40 -9.96
N ILE A 526 8.05 12.72 -10.82
CA ILE A 526 7.80 12.70 -12.27
C ILE A 526 6.48 11.97 -12.56
N GLY A 527 6.26 10.81 -11.92
CA GLY A 527 4.98 10.09 -12.02
C GLY A 527 3.80 10.90 -11.45
N GLY A 528 4.03 11.61 -10.35
CA GLY A 528 3.05 12.45 -9.66
C GLY A 528 2.58 13.64 -10.50
N VAL A 529 3.47 14.30 -11.25
CA VAL A 529 3.08 15.34 -12.22
C VAL A 529 2.07 14.78 -13.23
N TYR A 530 2.34 13.60 -13.75
CA TYR A 530 1.47 12.93 -14.73
C TYR A 530 0.12 12.53 -14.12
N GLU A 531 0.14 12.00 -12.88
CA GLU A 531 -1.06 11.67 -12.12
C GLU A 531 -1.91 12.90 -11.81
N THR A 532 -1.30 13.99 -11.36
CA THR A 532 -1.98 15.24 -11.02
C THR A 532 -2.74 15.79 -12.22
N VAL A 533 -2.13 15.81 -13.41
CA VAL A 533 -2.83 16.19 -14.65
C VAL A 533 -3.93 15.18 -15.02
N ALA A 534 -3.72 13.88 -14.81
CA ALA A 534 -4.76 12.87 -15.05
C ALA A 534 -6.00 13.10 -14.16
N ARG A 535 -5.79 13.43 -12.88
CA ARG A 535 -6.86 13.81 -11.95
C ARG A 535 -7.53 15.13 -12.37
N HIS A 536 -6.75 16.14 -12.73
CA HIS A 536 -7.24 17.45 -13.18
C HIS A 536 -8.12 17.35 -14.42
N LEU A 537 -7.76 16.44 -15.33
CA LEU A 537 -8.55 16.10 -16.51
C LEU A 537 -9.67 15.09 -16.23
N GLY A 538 -10.01 14.80 -14.98
CA GLY A 538 -11.15 13.95 -14.62
C GLY A 538 -11.02 12.47 -15.00
N PHE A 539 -9.79 11.94 -15.09
CA PHE A 539 -9.52 10.52 -15.32
C PHE A 539 -9.18 9.75 -14.03
N GLY A 540 -9.04 10.45 -12.91
CA GLY A 540 -8.71 9.86 -11.61
C GLY A 540 -7.23 9.49 -11.45
N PRO A 541 -6.85 8.90 -10.29
CA PRO A 541 -5.46 8.64 -9.90
C PRO A 541 -4.75 7.57 -10.77
N HIS A 542 -5.49 6.75 -11.51
CA HIS A 542 -4.95 5.74 -12.43
C HIS A 542 -5.27 6.04 -13.90
N GLY A 543 -5.46 7.33 -14.21
CA GLY A 543 -5.87 7.85 -15.52
C GLY A 543 -4.74 8.09 -16.51
N GLN A 544 -3.49 7.80 -16.16
CA GLN A 544 -2.28 8.14 -16.94
C GLN A 544 -2.34 7.56 -18.36
N GLY A 545 -2.78 6.31 -18.52
CA GLY A 545 -2.95 5.70 -19.85
C GLY A 545 -4.00 6.39 -20.73
N SER A 546 -4.99 7.06 -20.13
CA SER A 546 -5.98 7.87 -20.85
C SER A 546 -5.38 9.21 -21.28
N VAL A 547 -4.58 9.86 -20.43
CA VAL A 547 -3.85 11.09 -20.78
C VAL A 547 -2.85 10.83 -21.91
N MET A 548 -2.10 9.73 -21.85
CA MET A 548 -1.17 9.33 -22.91
C MET A 548 -1.87 9.15 -24.26
N ALA A 549 -3.05 8.53 -24.27
CA ALA A 549 -3.85 8.39 -25.48
C ALA A 549 -4.39 9.75 -25.96
N LEU A 550 -4.90 10.58 -25.03
CA LEU A 550 -5.44 11.91 -25.31
C LEU A 550 -4.40 12.85 -25.92
N ALA A 551 -3.14 12.71 -25.50
CA ALA A 551 -2.00 13.48 -26.01
C ALA A 551 -1.79 13.38 -27.53
N SER A 552 -2.34 12.34 -28.18
CA SER A 552 -2.26 12.16 -29.64
C SER A 552 -3.27 13.02 -30.41
N PHE A 553 -4.23 13.64 -29.70
CA PHE A 553 -5.28 14.48 -30.29
C PHE A 553 -5.03 15.99 -30.12
N GLY A 554 -3.91 16.38 -29.51
CA GLY A 554 -3.58 17.77 -29.18
C GLY A 554 -2.22 18.21 -29.72
N ARG A 555 -1.87 19.46 -29.45
CA ARG A 555 -0.57 20.07 -29.74
C ARG A 555 0.07 20.57 -28.44
N PRO A 556 1.41 20.46 -28.27
CA PRO A 556 2.09 20.91 -27.08
C PRO A 556 2.15 22.45 -27.02
N LYS A 557 1.14 23.09 -26.43
CA LYS A 557 1.02 24.56 -26.33
C LYS A 557 1.13 25.09 -24.90
N SER A 558 0.85 24.26 -23.90
CA SER A 558 0.90 24.64 -22.49
C SER A 558 2.34 24.56 -21.99
N ASP A 559 2.74 25.52 -21.16
CA ASP A 559 4.09 25.51 -20.58
C ASP A 559 4.16 24.61 -19.34
N PHE A 560 4.85 23.48 -19.47
CA PHE A 560 5.14 22.57 -18.37
C PHE A 560 6.54 22.73 -17.78
N ARG A 561 7.38 23.64 -18.31
CA ARG A 561 8.76 23.83 -17.80
C ARG A 561 8.83 24.09 -16.30
N PRO A 562 7.91 24.88 -15.69
CA PRO A 562 7.92 25.10 -14.25
C PRO A 562 7.58 23.88 -13.41
N PHE A 563 7.02 22.81 -13.98
CA PHE A 563 6.57 21.62 -13.24
C PHE A 563 7.36 20.36 -13.57
N LEU A 564 7.87 20.28 -14.81
CA LEU A 564 8.56 19.12 -15.34
C LEU A 564 9.59 19.55 -16.40
N SER A 565 10.82 19.77 -15.97
CA SER A 565 11.97 20.03 -16.83
C SER A 565 13.29 19.58 -16.19
N TRP A 566 14.27 19.26 -17.03
CA TRP A 566 15.60 18.82 -16.60
C TRP A 566 16.69 19.59 -17.33
N ARG A 567 17.51 20.34 -16.59
CA ARG A 567 18.68 21.08 -17.10
C ARG A 567 20.00 20.52 -16.52
N GLY A 568 19.95 19.89 -15.36
CA GLY A 568 21.06 19.12 -14.77
C GLY A 568 20.74 18.61 -13.36
N PRO A 569 21.67 17.87 -12.71
CA PRO A 569 21.43 17.23 -11.42
C PRO A 569 21.12 18.19 -10.26
N LYS A 570 21.47 19.48 -10.40
CA LYS A 570 21.20 20.54 -9.43
C LYS A 570 20.25 21.61 -9.96
N ASP A 571 19.80 21.49 -11.21
CA ASP A 571 18.95 22.46 -11.90
C ASP A 571 17.85 21.72 -12.68
N PHE A 572 16.73 21.49 -12.02
CA PHE A 572 15.57 20.80 -12.59
C PHE A 572 14.30 21.22 -11.85
N ASP A 573 13.18 21.18 -12.56
CA ASP A 573 11.85 21.41 -12.01
C ASP A 573 11.07 20.10 -12.10
N VAL A 574 10.80 19.50 -10.95
CA VAL A 574 9.93 18.33 -10.85
C VAL A 574 9.07 18.57 -9.62
N HIS A 575 7.85 19.08 -9.80
CA HIS A 575 6.90 19.18 -8.70
C HIS A 575 5.44 19.20 -9.14
N GLU A 576 4.60 18.65 -8.28
CA GLU A 576 3.14 18.55 -8.48
C GLU A 576 2.42 19.87 -8.12
N SER A 577 3.01 20.64 -7.21
CA SER A 577 2.50 21.90 -6.68
C SER A 577 2.27 22.95 -7.79
N GLY A 578 1.11 23.62 -7.77
CA GLY A 578 0.78 24.70 -8.70
C GLY A 578 0.19 24.26 -10.04
N ILE A 579 0.15 22.96 -10.36
CA ILE A 579 -0.42 22.45 -11.62
C ILE A 579 -1.92 22.74 -11.69
N VAL A 580 -2.64 22.50 -10.59
CA VAL A 580 -4.11 22.65 -10.55
C VAL A 580 -4.48 24.13 -10.70
N GLU A 581 -3.76 25.02 -10.01
CA GLU A 581 -3.94 26.46 -10.07
C GLU A 581 -3.53 27.01 -11.45
N GLY A 582 -2.36 26.60 -11.94
CA GLY A 582 -1.81 27.05 -13.22
C GLY A 582 -2.66 26.66 -14.43
N PHE A 583 -3.46 25.58 -14.31
CA PHE A 583 -4.36 25.13 -15.35
C PHE A 583 -5.83 25.10 -14.91
N ALA A 584 -6.24 25.94 -13.94
CA ALA A 584 -7.58 25.91 -13.35
C ALA A 584 -8.72 26.00 -14.39
N GLY A 585 -8.54 26.76 -15.47
CA GLY A 585 -9.49 26.88 -16.58
C GLY A 585 -9.70 25.61 -17.41
N LEU A 586 -8.89 24.57 -17.19
CA LEU A 586 -8.95 23.26 -17.85
C LEU A 586 -9.35 22.12 -16.88
N ALA A 587 -9.80 22.47 -15.67
CA ALA A 587 -10.30 21.49 -14.71
C ALA A 587 -11.55 20.78 -15.27
N ARG A 588 -11.55 19.45 -15.24
CA ARG A 588 -12.64 18.62 -15.79
C ARG A 588 -13.12 17.59 -14.78
N LYS A 589 -14.44 17.48 -14.60
CA LYS A 589 -15.06 16.38 -13.86
C LYS A 589 -15.10 15.11 -14.71
N GLU A 590 -15.14 13.94 -14.06
CA GLU A 590 -15.33 12.68 -14.77
C GLU A 590 -16.62 12.71 -15.60
N GLY A 591 -16.59 12.13 -16.80
CA GLY A 591 -17.73 12.11 -17.73
C GLY A 591 -17.97 13.38 -18.55
N TRP A 592 -17.42 14.54 -18.19
CA TRP A 592 -17.64 15.79 -18.94
C TRP A 592 -16.93 15.79 -20.31
N PRO A 593 -17.42 16.53 -21.33
CA PRO A 593 -16.80 16.57 -22.65
C PRO A 593 -15.32 17.00 -22.66
N LEU A 594 -14.54 16.44 -23.57
CA LEU A 594 -13.13 16.81 -23.79
C LEU A 594 -13.00 17.85 -24.91
N GLY A 595 -12.69 19.10 -24.54
CA GLY A 595 -12.37 20.18 -25.49
C GLY A 595 -10.92 20.20 -25.98
N PRO A 596 -10.58 21.09 -26.93
CA PRO A 596 -9.23 21.25 -27.49
C PRO A 596 -8.16 21.55 -26.43
N GLY A 597 -8.46 22.42 -25.45
CA GLY A 597 -7.51 22.76 -24.37
C GLY A 597 -7.08 21.56 -23.54
N HIS A 598 -7.98 20.61 -23.26
CA HIS A 598 -7.64 19.36 -22.56
C HIS A 598 -6.68 18.48 -23.37
N ARG A 599 -6.86 18.45 -24.70
CA ARG A 599 -6.00 17.68 -25.62
C ARG A 599 -4.61 18.32 -25.70
N ASP A 600 -4.56 19.65 -25.84
CA ASP A 600 -3.31 20.41 -25.87
C ASP A 600 -2.55 20.28 -24.54
N LEU A 601 -3.24 20.30 -23.39
CA LEU A 601 -2.63 20.06 -22.08
C LEU A 601 -2.00 18.66 -21.98
N ALA A 602 -2.73 17.62 -22.38
CA ALA A 602 -2.22 16.25 -22.40
C ALA A 602 -1.01 16.09 -23.34
N ALA A 603 -1.05 16.73 -24.52
CA ALA A 603 0.06 16.75 -25.47
C ALA A 603 1.29 17.47 -24.90
N SER A 604 1.09 18.57 -24.20
CA SER A 604 2.17 19.37 -23.58
C SER A 604 2.84 18.63 -22.44
N LEU A 605 2.07 17.94 -21.59
CA LEU A 605 2.61 17.07 -20.54
C LEU A 605 3.44 15.92 -21.13
N GLN A 606 2.92 15.27 -22.17
CA GLN A 606 3.62 14.17 -22.82
C GLN A 606 4.95 14.63 -23.44
N ASP A 607 4.97 15.79 -24.11
CA ASP A 607 6.18 16.40 -24.66
C ASP A 607 7.19 16.79 -23.56
N ALA A 608 6.72 17.36 -22.45
CA ALA A 608 7.56 17.71 -21.31
C ALA A 608 8.21 16.46 -20.66
N LEU A 609 7.45 15.38 -20.49
CA LEU A 609 7.96 14.10 -20.01
C LEU A 609 9.06 13.56 -20.94
N GLU A 610 8.76 13.48 -22.24
CA GLU A 610 9.67 12.98 -23.26
C GLU A 610 11.00 13.76 -23.31
N LYS A 611 10.93 15.09 -23.28
CA LYS A 611 12.11 15.97 -23.25
C LYS A 611 12.90 15.82 -21.95
N THR A 612 12.22 15.81 -20.81
CA THR A 612 12.84 15.69 -19.48
C THR A 612 13.62 14.39 -19.36
N ILE A 613 13.00 13.26 -19.71
CA ILE A 613 13.65 11.95 -19.63
C ILE A 613 14.80 11.82 -20.63
N ALA A 614 14.64 12.32 -21.87
CA ALA A 614 15.73 12.32 -22.84
C ALA A 614 16.92 13.15 -22.35
N SER A 615 16.69 14.33 -21.78
CA SER A 615 17.75 15.17 -21.21
C SER A 615 18.42 14.52 -20.01
N LEU A 616 17.65 13.92 -19.10
CA LEU A 616 18.17 13.19 -17.94
C LEU A 616 19.11 12.05 -18.36
N LEU A 617 18.72 11.25 -19.37
CA LEU A 617 19.58 10.19 -19.91
C LEU A 617 20.86 10.73 -20.57
N ARG A 618 20.80 11.86 -21.27
CA ARG A 618 22.00 12.52 -21.82
C ARG A 618 22.93 12.99 -20.71
N THR A 619 22.39 13.60 -19.66
CA THR A 619 23.16 14.02 -18.47
C THR A 619 23.82 12.84 -17.78
N ALA A 620 23.15 11.70 -17.72
CA ALA A 620 23.72 10.45 -17.20
C ALA A 620 24.74 9.78 -18.15
N GLY A 621 25.03 10.39 -19.30
CA GLY A 621 26.06 9.93 -20.24
C GLY A 621 25.59 8.91 -21.27
N LEU A 622 24.28 8.69 -21.44
CA LEU A 622 23.78 7.81 -22.51
C LEU A 622 24.03 8.43 -23.88
N LYS A 623 24.81 7.74 -24.71
CA LYS A 623 25.13 8.14 -26.08
C LYS A 623 24.27 7.39 -27.10
N PRO A 624 24.01 7.98 -28.28
CA PRO A 624 23.46 7.23 -29.41
C PRO A 624 24.31 5.99 -29.75
N GLY A 625 23.68 4.87 -30.07
CA GLY A 625 24.36 3.60 -30.38
C GLY A 625 24.82 2.80 -29.15
N ALA A 626 24.33 3.12 -27.95
CA ALA A 626 24.65 2.38 -26.72
C ALA A 626 24.36 0.87 -26.86
N GLU A 627 25.14 0.03 -26.17
CA GLU A 627 24.99 -1.44 -26.24
C GLU A 627 23.62 -1.93 -25.75
N GLY A 628 23.11 -1.33 -24.68
CA GLY A 628 21.86 -1.73 -24.04
C GLY A 628 21.18 -0.58 -23.33
N LEU A 629 19.84 -0.52 -23.42
CA LEU A 629 18.98 0.37 -22.63
C LEU A 629 17.85 -0.44 -21.99
N CYS A 630 17.81 -0.46 -20.66
CA CYS A 630 16.75 -1.11 -19.89
C CYS A 630 15.84 -0.06 -19.24
N LEU A 631 14.52 -0.23 -19.27
CA LEU A 631 13.55 0.67 -18.65
C LEU A 631 12.63 -0.05 -17.66
N ALA A 632 12.40 0.55 -16.50
CA ALA A 632 11.43 0.11 -15.47
C ALA A 632 10.85 1.31 -14.69
N GLY A 633 9.98 1.06 -13.71
CA GLY A 633 9.19 2.07 -13.00
C GLY A 633 7.88 2.39 -13.73
N GLY A 634 6.83 2.79 -13.00
CA GLY A 634 5.48 2.91 -13.55
C GLY A 634 5.37 3.82 -14.78
N VAL A 635 6.26 4.82 -14.90
CA VAL A 635 6.31 5.73 -16.05
C VAL A 635 6.86 5.04 -17.31
N ALA A 636 7.66 3.97 -17.19
CA ALA A 636 8.13 3.16 -18.31
C ALA A 636 7.02 2.36 -19.01
N LEU A 637 5.79 2.33 -18.48
CA LEU A 637 4.60 1.86 -19.21
C LEU A 637 4.16 2.84 -20.32
N ASN A 638 4.77 4.03 -20.39
CA ASN A 638 4.52 5.02 -21.43
C ASN A 638 5.19 4.62 -22.76
N CYS A 639 4.41 3.96 -23.61
CA CYS A 639 4.90 3.43 -24.89
C CYS A 639 5.32 4.50 -25.90
N ARG A 640 4.83 5.74 -25.78
CA ARG A 640 5.26 6.87 -26.62
C ARG A 640 6.66 7.34 -26.23
N MET A 641 6.92 7.49 -24.93
CA MET A 641 8.24 7.76 -24.39
C MET A 641 9.24 6.67 -24.81
N ASN A 642 8.88 5.40 -24.65
CA ASN A 642 9.78 4.29 -25.01
C ASN A 642 10.15 4.32 -26.51
N ARG A 643 9.20 4.61 -27.39
CA ARG A 643 9.47 4.80 -28.83
C ARG A 643 10.43 5.97 -29.07
N LEU A 644 10.19 7.12 -28.44
CA LEU A 644 11.06 8.29 -28.57
C LEU A 644 12.49 7.96 -28.14
N LEU A 645 12.68 7.32 -26.99
CA LEU A 645 14.00 6.95 -26.48
C LEU A 645 14.72 5.98 -27.43
N ARG A 646 14.02 4.98 -27.97
CA ARG A 646 14.56 4.07 -28.99
C ARG A 646 15.06 4.82 -30.23
N ARG A 647 14.31 5.82 -30.71
CA ARG A 647 14.68 6.63 -31.88
C ARG A 647 15.86 7.56 -31.63
N LEU A 648 15.88 8.21 -30.47
CA LEU A 648 16.91 9.19 -30.10
C LEU A 648 18.25 8.52 -29.81
N PHE A 649 18.24 7.44 -29.04
CA PHE A 649 19.47 6.79 -28.58
C PHE A 649 19.87 5.58 -29.42
N ARG A 650 18.98 5.03 -30.26
CA ARG A 650 19.27 3.89 -31.16
C ARG A 650 20.12 2.78 -30.48
N PRO A 651 19.75 2.31 -29.28
CA PRO A 651 20.55 1.31 -28.60
C PRO A 651 20.53 0.00 -29.40
N LYS A 652 21.62 -0.77 -29.36
CA LYS A 652 21.70 -2.07 -30.06
C LYS A 652 20.63 -3.03 -29.54
N ARG A 653 20.38 -3.01 -28.23
CA ARG A 653 19.29 -3.74 -27.58
C ARG A 653 18.54 -2.82 -26.62
N MET A 654 17.22 -2.98 -26.54
CA MET A 654 16.38 -2.25 -25.60
C MET A 654 15.39 -3.20 -24.95
N PHE A 655 15.30 -3.17 -23.63
CA PHE A 655 14.34 -3.95 -22.87
C PHE A 655 13.50 -3.03 -21.99
N VAL A 656 12.19 -3.23 -21.99
CA VAL A 656 11.26 -2.54 -21.08
C VAL A 656 10.54 -3.62 -20.32
N GLN A 657 10.56 -3.54 -18.99
CA GLN A 657 9.97 -4.55 -18.13
C GLN A 657 8.44 -4.61 -18.35
N PRO A 658 7.83 -5.73 -18.79
CA PRO A 658 6.37 -5.86 -18.91
C PRO A 658 5.60 -5.60 -17.62
N GLY A 659 6.18 -5.95 -16.47
CA GLY A 659 5.67 -5.56 -15.16
C GLY A 659 6.31 -4.28 -14.62
N ALA A 660 6.56 -3.25 -15.44
CA ALA A 660 7.33 -2.06 -15.02
C ALA A 660 6.71 -1.27 -13.84
N ASN A 661 5.45 -1.51 -13.51
CA ASN A 661 4.82 -0.95 -12.32
C ASN A 661 5.40 -1.54 -11.02
N ASP A 662 4.88 -1.15 -9.86
CA ASP A 662 5.47 -1.55 -8.58
C ASP A 662 5.46 -3.07 -8.37
N GLY A 663 4.50 -3.78 -8.97
CA GLY A 663 4.46 -5.24 -8.94
C GLY A 663 5.76 -5.90 -9.47
N GLY A 664 6.41 -5.32 -10.48
CA GLY A 664 7.67 -5.85 -11.03
C GLY A 664 8.85 -5.79 -10.07
N THR A 665 8.78 -4.97 -9.03
CA THR A 665 9.84 -4.91 -8.02
C THR A 665 9.93 -6.19 -7.18
N ALA A 666 8.85 -6.99 -7.09
CA ALA A 666 8.91 -8.31 -6.46
C ALA A 666 9.92 -9.22 -7.20
N LEU A 667 9.85 -9.23 -8.52
CA LEU A 667 10.76 -9.97 -9.38
C LEU A 667 12.20 -9.43 -9.23
N GLY A 668 12.37 -8.12 -9.31
CA GLY A 668 13.67 -7.49 -9.16
C GLY A 668 14.33 -7.73 -7.80
N ALA A 669 13.57 -7.64 -6.71
CA ALA A 669 14.07 -7.89 -5.37
C ALA A 669 14.55 -9.34 -5.21
N ALA A 670 13.80 -10.32 -5.73
CA ALA A 670 14.22 -11.73 -5.69
C ALA A 670 15.54 -11.97 -6.45
N LEU A 671 15.64 -11.45 -7.68
CA LEU A 671 16.82 -11.63 -8.53
C LEU A 671 18.04 -10.92 -7.96
N GLU A 672 17.87 -9.71 -7.41
CA GLU A 672 18.93 -8.96 -6.75
C GLU A 672 19.41 -9.65 -5.46
N ALA A 673 18.49 -10.11 -4.62
CA ALA A 673 18.85 -10.82 -3.39
C ALA A 673 19.60 -12.13 -3.66
N LEU A 674 19.24 -12.83 -4.74
CA LEU A 674 19.96 -14.02 -5.19
C LEU A 674 21.39 -13.66 -5.62
N HIS A 675 21.54 -12.62 -6.44
CA HIS A 675 22.85 -12.11 -6.90
C HIS A 675 23.76 -11.70 -5.75
N LEU A 676 23.24 -10.92 -4.79
CA LEU A 676 23.97 -10.50 -3.59
C LEU A 676 24.38 -11.69 -2.70
N SER A 677 23.76 -12.86 -2.90
CA SER A 677 24.13 -14.12 -2.23
C SER A 677 25.17 -14.93 -3.02
N GLY A 678 25.75 -14.35 -4.08
CA GLY A 678 26.78 -14.93 -4.92
C GLY A 678 26.24 -15.89 -5.99
N ARG A 679 24.95 -15.83 -6.34
CA ARG A 679 24.34 -16.68 -7.39
C ARG A 679 23.51 -15.80 -8.33
N ASP A 680 23.64 -15.99 -9.63
CA ASP A 680 22.71 -15.40 -10.59
C ASP A 680 21.60 -16.38 -10.97
N ALA A 681 20.45 -15.83 -11.33
CA ALA A 681 19.40 -16.60 -11.98
C ALA A 681 19.72 -16.74 -13.47
N ASP A 682 19.45 -17.91 -14.02
CA ASP A 682 19.47 -18.15 -15.45
C ASP A 682 18.09 -17.79 -16.02
N VAL A 683 17.92 -16.52 -16.39
CA VAL A 683 16.64 -16.00 -16.88
C VAL A 683 16.83 -14.93 -17.96
N VAL A 684 16.17 -15.16 -19.10
CA VAL A 684 15.89 -14.13 -20.11
C VAL A 684 14.38 -14.07 -20.28
N MET A 685 13.80 -12.89 -20.07
CA MET A 685 12.35 -12.72 -20.13
C MET A 685 11.90 -12.51 -21.56
N GLU A 686 11.65 -13.63 -22.21
CA GLU A 686 11.18 -13.70 -23.58
C GLU A 686 9.65 -13.65 -23.71
N HIS A 687 8.96 -13.94 -22.60
CA HIS A 687 7.51 -13.87 -22.46
C HIS A 687 7.13 -13.38 -21.04
N ALA A 688 5.89 -12.91 -20.87
CA ALA A 688 5.38 -12.52 -19.56
C ALA A 688 4.49 -13.57 -18.89
N LEU A 689 4.42 -14.80 -19.41
CA LEU A 689 3.58 -15.89 -18.92
C LEU A 689 4.09 -16.51 -17.61
N LEU A 690 4.05 -15.74 -16.52
CA LEU A 690 4.65 -16.07 -15.23
C LEU A 690 3.62 -16.38 -14.13
N GLY A 691 2.33 -16.16 -14.39
CA GLY A 691 1.25 -16.43 -13.46
C GLY A 691 0.74 -17.88 -13.50
N PRO A 692 -0.39 -18.17 -12.80
CA PRO A 692 -0.98 -19.50 -12.74
C PRO A 692 -1.59 -19.95 -14.08
N ALA A 693 -1.66 -21.26 -14.27
CA ALA A 693 -2.42 -21.93 -15.34
C ALA A 693 -3.48 -22.83 -14.70
N PHE A 694 -4.52 -23.17 -15.48
CA PHE A 694 -5.62 -24.00 -15.01
C PHE A 694 -5.81 -25.18 -15.96
N GLY A 695 -5.97 -26.38 -15.39
CA GLY A 695 -6.16 -27.60 -16.15
C GLY A 695 -7.57 -27.72 -16.73
N ARG A 696 -7.74 -28.68 -17.64
CA ARG A 696 -9.06 -28.97 -18.24
C ARG A 696 -10.11 -29.29 -17.18
N ALA A 697 -9.75 -30.09 -16.17
CA ALA A 697 -10.66 -30.48 -15.09
C ALA A 697 -11.12 -29.28 -14.25
N ASP A 698 -10.22 -28.36 -13.93
CA ASP A 698 -10.55 -27.13 -13.17
C ASP A 698 -11.55 -26.26 -13.94
N ILE A 699 -11.28 -26.07 -15.23
CA ILE A 699 -12.11 -25.29 -16.14
C ILE A 699 -13.50 -25.93 -16.28
N GLU A 700 -13.55 -27.23 -16.57
CA GLU A 700 -14.80 -27.94 -16.77
C GLU A 700 -15.66 -27.94 -15.49
N GLY A 701 -15.04 -28.12 -14.32
CA GLY A 701 -15.75 -28.04 -13.04
C GLY A 701 -16.44 -26.70 -12.83
N VAL A 702 -15.78 -25.58 -13.19
CA VAL A 702 -16.41 -24.25 -13.15
C VAL A 702 -17.53 -24.12 -14.18
N LEU A 703 -17.33 -24.60 -15.41
CA LEU A 703 -18.35 -24.54 -16.47
C LEU A 703 -19.60 -25.34 -16.11
N MET A 704 -19.45 -26.55 -15.55
CA MET A 704 -20.57 -27.38 -15.06
C MET A 704 -21.41 -26.64 -14.02
N ARG A 705 -20.75 -25.94 -13.07
CA ARG A 705 -21.42 -25.17 -12.02
C ARG A 705 -22.00 -23.84 -12.52
N SER A 706 -21.47 -23.30 -13.61
CA SER A 706 -21.98 -22.06 -14.18
C SER A 706 -23.42 -22.21 -14.71
N GLY A 707 -23.77 -23.37 -15.28
CA GLY A 707 -25.05 -23.56 -15.99
C GLY A 707 -25.09 -22.92 -17.40
N LEU A 708 -23.96 -22.40 -17.90
CA LEU A 708 -23.80 -22.05 -19.30
C LEU A 708 -23.70 -23.33 -20.15
N SER A 709 -24.19 -23.27 -21.38
CA SER A 709 -23.94 -24.31 -22.37
C SER A 709 -22.54 -24.12 -22.93
N TYR A 710 -21.77 -25.21 -22.90
CA TYR A 710 -20.42 -25.25 -23.41
C TYR A 710 -20.23 -26.54 -24.20
N ARG A 711 -19.28 -26.52 -25.13
CA ARG A 711 -18.87 -27.70 -25.89
C ARG A 711 -17.36 -27.81 -25.89
N LEU A 712 -16.85 -29.03 -25.94
CA LEU A 712 -15.45 -29.30 -26.20
C LEU A 712 -15.17 -29.07 -27.69
N ALA A 713 -14.18 -28.24 -28.01
CA ALA A 713 -13.70 -28.06 -29.38
C ALA A 713 -12.50 -28.97 -29.62
N LYS A 714 -12.51 -29.70 -30.75
CA LYS A 714 -11.33 -30.43 -31.23
C LYS A 714 -10.15 -29.49 -31.49
N ASP A 715 -10.47 -28.28 -31.96
CA ASP A 715 -9.50 -27.24 -32.28
C ASP A 715 -10.04 -25.86 -31.86
N ALA A 716 -9.79 -25.50 -30.60
CA ALA A 716 -10.22 -24.23 -30.03
C ALA A 716 -9.65 -22.99 -30.77
N PRO A 717 -8.33 -22.94 -31.13
CA PRO A 717 -7.82 -21.80 -31.90
C PRO A 717 -8.44 -21.66 -33.30
N GLU A 718 -8.80 -22.75 -33.98
CA GLU A 718 -9.55 -22.68 -35.25
C GLU A 718 -10.96 -22.11 -35.08
N VAL A 719 -11.69 -22.55 -34.04
CA VAL A 719 -13.02 -21.99 -33.75
C VAL A 719 -12.92 -20.50 -33.45
N ALA A 720 -11.95 -20.08 -32.64
CA ALA A 720 -11.73 -18.68 -32.31
C ALA A 720 -11.41 -17.85 -33.56
N ALA A 721 -10.51 -18.33 -34.42
CA ALA A 721 -10.15 -17.66 -35.67
C ALA A 721 -11.37 -17.44 -36.59
N ARG A 722 -12.22 -18.46 -36.77
CA ARG A 722 -13.47 -18.33 -37.55
C ARG A 722 -14.43 -17.32 -36.94
N ARG A 723 -14.70 -17.40 -35.64
CA ARG A 723 -15.58 -16.42 -34.95
C ARG A 723 -15.06 -14.99 -35.12
N LEU A 724 -13.75 -14.79 -35.00
CA LEU A 724 -13.14 -13.48 -35.24
C LEU A 724 -13.33 -13.02 -36.69
N ALA A 725 -13.06 -13.88 -37.68
CA ALA A 725 -13.24 -13.55 -39.09
C ALA A 725 -14.70 -13.18 -39.44
N ASP A 726 -15.66 -13.81 -38.75
CA ASP A 726 -17.10 -13.53 -38.85
C ASP A 726 -17.51 -12.20 -38.16
N GLY A 727 -16.58 -11.50 -37.52
CA GLY A 727 -16.80 -10.21 -36.86
C GLY A 727 -17.27 -10.32 -35.41
N GLN A 728 -17.11 -11.49 -34.78
CA GLN A 728 -17.45 -11.69 -33.38
C GLN A 728 -16.31 -11.24 -32.44
N VAL A 729 -16.67 -10.78 -31.24
CA VAL A 729 -15.74 -10.46 -30.16
C VAL A 729 -15.56 -11.71 -29.28
N VAL A 730 -14.33 -12.22 -29.22
CA VAL A 730 -13.99 -13.47 -28.55
C VAL A 730 -13.22 -13.19 -27.26
N CYS A 731 -13.71 -13.69 -26.14
CA CYS A 731 -12.94 -13.79 -24.91
C CYS A 731 -12.06 -15.04 -24.97
N TRP A 732 -10.76 -14.87 -24.78
CA TRP A 732 -9.75 -15.91 -24.86
C TRP A 732 -9.06 -16.09 -23.50
N PHE A 733 -9.16 -17.31 -22.96
CA PHE A 733 -8.54 -17.74 -21.72
C PHE A 733 -7.76 -19.03 -21.96
N ASP A 734 -6.43 -18.96 -21.96
CA ASP A 734 -5.58 -20.11 -22.25
C ASP A 734 -4.24 -20.03 -21.50
N GLY A 735 -3.70 -21.19 -21.13
CA GLY A 735 -2.36 -21.32 -20.55
C GLY A 735 -2.08 -20.50 -19.27
N ARG A 736 -0.79 -20.27 -19.02
CA ARG A 736 -0.31 -19.44 -17.91
C ARG A 736 -0.72 -17.99 -18.12
N MET A 737 -1.10 -17.33 -17.02
CA MET A 737 -1.45 -15.91 -16.99
C MET A 737 -0.22 -15.02 -17.24
N GLU A 738 -0.44 -13.91 -17.95
CA GLU A 738 0.58 -12.89 -18.13
C GLU A 738 0.80 -12.01 -16.87
N PHE A 739 2.05 -11.63 -16.61
CA PHE A 739 2.48 -10.74 -15.55
C PHE A 739 2.56 -9.28 -16.03
N GLY A 740 2.11 -8.34 -15.19
CA GLY A 740 2.01 -6.93 -15.51
C GLY A 740 0.63 -6.52 -16.04
N PRO A 741 0.46 -5.23 -16.39
CA PRO A 741 -0.86 -4.64 -16.64
C PRO A 741 -1.40 -4.86 -18.07
N ARG A 742 -0.67 -5.56 -18.94
CA ARG A 742 -1.08 -5.82 -20.33
C ARG A 742 -1.52 -7.26 -20.46
N ALA A 743 -2.68 -7.49 -21.09
CA ALA A 743 -2.98 -8.81 -21.61
C ALA A 743 -2.18 -9.05 -22.88
N LEU A 744 -1.58 -10.23 -22.96
CA LEU A 744 -0.60 -10.63 -23.95
C LEU A 744 -0.99 -11.99 -24.55
N GLY A 745 -2.28 -12.22 -24.76
CA GLY A 745 -2.77 -13.43 -25.45
C GLY A 745 -3.11 -14.61 -24.56
N SER A 746 -3.07 -14.47 -23.22
CA SER A 746 -3.53 -15.52 -22.29
C SER A 746 -4.85 -15.18 -21.61
N ARG A 747 -5.08 -13.91 -21.28
CA ARG A 747 -6.35 -13.41 -20.69
C ARG A 747 -6.85 -12.20 -21.49
N SER A 748 -7.34 -12.46 -22.69
CA SER A 748 -7.54 -11.44 -23.72
C SER A 748 -8.96 -11.38 -24.26
N ILE A 749 -9.44 -10.18 -24.60
CA ILE A 749 -10.58 -9.98 -25.49
C ILE A 749 -10.00 -9.68 -26.87
N LEU A 750 -10.46 -10.44 -27.86
CA LEU A 750 -9.97 -10.43 -29.23
C LEU A 750 -11.06 -9.95 -30.19
N ALA A 751 -10.66 -9.24 -31.24
CA ALA A 751 -11.56 -8.80 -32.31
C ALA A 751 -10.83 -8.73 -33.66
N ASP A 752 -11.59 -8.72 -34.75
CA ASP A 752 -11.07 -8.54 -36.11
C ASP A 752 -10.55 -7.10 -36.30
N PRO A 753 -9.25 -6.91 -36.60
CA PRO A 753 -8.66 -5.58 -36.72
C PRO A 753 -9.08 -4.86 -38.01
N ARG A 754 -9.62 -5.57 -39.00
CA ARG A 754 -10.02 -5.04 -40.32
C ARG A 754 -11.29 -4.20 -40.25
N ARG A 755 -12.11 -4.41 -39.21
CA ARG A 755 -13.45 -3.86 -39.07
C ARG A 755 -13.47 -2.65 -38.11
N PRO A 756 -13.60 -1.42 -38.59
CA PRO A 756 -13.51 -0.22 -37.75
C PRO A 756 -14.55 -0.19 -36.62
N GLU A 757 -15.76 -0.69 -36.88
CA GLU A 757 -16.87 -0.74 -35.92
C GLU A 757 -16.57 -1.62 -34.70
N LEU A 758 -15.66 -2.60 -34.81
CA LEU A 758 -15.29 -3.46 -33.69
C LEU A 758 -14.46 -2.73 -32.65
N LYS A 759 -13.71 -1.69 -33.02
CA LYS A 759 -13.06 -0.82 -32.03
C LYS A 759 -14.10 -0.19 -31.11
N ASP A 760 -15.13 0.41 -31.68
CA ASP A 760 -16.17 1.09 -30.90
C ASP A 760 -16.97 0.10 -30.07
N ARG A 761 -17.33 -1.05 -30.66
CA ARG A 761 -17.99 -2.14 -29.95
C ARG A 761 -17.18 -2.61 -28.74
N VAL A 762 -15.89 -2.92 -28.90
CA VAL A 762 -15.05 -3.37 -27.78
C VAL A 762 -14.85 -2.25 -26.74
N ASN A 763 -14.79 -0.98 -27.15
CA ASN A 763 -14.80 0.14 -26.20
C ASN A 763 -16.08 0.17 -25.35
N VAL A 764 -17.25 -0.05 -25.96
CA VAL A 764 -18.54 -0.13 -25.27
C VAL A 764 -18.60 -1.32 -24.31
N LEU A 765 -18.19 -2.52 -24.74
CA LEU A 765 -18.11 -3.71 -23.87
C LEU A 765 -17.23 -3.48 -22.63
N LYS A 766 -16.20 -2.65 -22.77
CA LYS A 766 -15.28 -2.27 -21.68
C LYS A 766 -15.71 -1.01 -20.94
N SER A 767 -16.89 -0.47 -21.22
CA SER A 767 -17.48 0.74 -20.64
C SER A 767 -16.50 1.94 -20.63
N ARG A 768 -15.72 2.08 -21.71
CA ARG A 768 -14.68 3.11 -21.83
C ARG A 768 -14.94 4.02 -23.05
N PRO A 769 -14.41 5.25 -23.07
CA PRO A 769 -14.64 6.17 -24.20
C PRO A 769 -14.15 5.60 -25.53
N VAL A 770 -14.93 5.80 -26.60
CA VAL A 770 -14.69 5.26 -27.95
C VAL A 770 -13.37 5.71 -28.60
N TRP A 771 -12.85 6.87 -28.17
CA TRP A 771 -11.56 7.38 -28.65
C TRP A 771 -10.35 6.60 -28.11
N ARG A 772 -10.52 5.75 -27.09
CA ARG A 772 -9.40 4.97 -26.54
C ARG A 772 -8.91 3.94 -27.56
N PRO A 773 -7.59 3.91 -27.84
CA PRO A 773 -7.03 3.00 -28.82
C PRO A 773 -6.92 1.55 -28.31
N PHE A 774 -6.68 0.63 -29.25
CA PHE A 774 -6.26 -0.75 -28.99
C PHE A 774 -4.93 -1.04 -29.70
N GLY A 775 -4.34 -2.20 -29.43
CA GLY A 775 -3.13 -2.66 -30.12
C GLY A 775 -3.35 -4.06 -30.70
N PRO A 776 -2.58 -4.45 -31.73
CA PRO A 776 -2.66 -5.78 -32.31
C PRO A 776 -1.74 -6.77 -31.59
N ALA A 777 -2.08 -8.05 -31.66
CA ALA A 777 -1.14 -9.14 -31.54
C ALA A 777 -0.85 -9.70 -32.94
N ILE A 778 0.42 -9.67 -33.38
CA ILE A 778 0.89 -10.04 -34.71
C ILE A 778 1.81 -11.26 -34.63
N LEU A 779 1.80 -12.10 -35.66
CA LEU A 779 2.72 -13.23 -35.79
C LEU A 779 4.18 -12.77 -35.90
N ALA A 780 5.07 -13.46 -35.19
CA ALA A 780 6.51 -13.27 -35.32
C ALA A 780 6.97 -13.44 -36.78
N GLY A 781 7.81 -12.51 -37.24
CA GLY A 781 8.36 -12.48 -38.60
C GLY A 781 7.54 -11.66 -39.60
N CYS A 782 6.30 -11.26 -39.26
CA CYS A 782 5.45 -10.44 -40.12
C CYS A 782 5.59 -8.93 -39.87
N GLU A 783 6.32 -8.50 -38.85
CA GLU A 783 6.35 -7.12 -38.36
C GLU A 783 6.90 -6.14 -39.39
N LYS A 784 7.98 -6.54 -40.09
CA LYS A 784 8.64 -5.70 -41.09
C LYS A 784 7.76 -5.37 -42.28
N ASP A 785 6.75 -6.20 -42.56
CA ASP A 785 5.82 -5.98 -43.67
C ASP A 785 4.71 -4.99 -43.30
N TRP A 786 4.46 -4.79 -42.01
CA TRP A 786 3.33 -4.01 -41.49
C TRP A 786 3.72 -2.70 -40.83
N PHE A 787 4.90 -2.64 -40.19
CA PHE A 787 5.32 -1.49 -39.41
C PHE A 787 6.60 -0.84 -39.94
N ASP A 788 6.67 0.48 -39.84
CA ASP A 788 7.94 1.19 -39.95
C ASP A 788 8.71 1.05 -38.63
N GLU A 789 10.05 1.08 -38.71
CA GLU A 789 10.93 0.92 -37.55
C GLU A 789 10.69 -0.42 -36.80
N ALA A 790 10.20 -1.44 -37.52
CA ALA A 790 9.82 -2.74 -36.97
C ALA A 790 10.94 -3.40 -36.18
N PHE A 791 10.56 -4.07 -35.10
CA PHE A 791 11.40 -4.92 -34.26
C PHE A 791 10.50 -5.85 -33.44
N ASP A 792 11.15 -6.75 -32.70
CA ASP A 792 10.48 -7.72 -31.84
C ASP A 792 9.87 -7.07 -30.57
N SER A 793 8.71 -6.43 -30.73
CA SER A 793 7.95 -5.79 -29.64
C SER A 793 7.04 -6.79 -28.92
N ARG A 794 7.60 -7.61 -28.03
CA ARG A 794 6.88 -8.74 -27.37
C ARG A 794 5.80 -8.34 -26.36
N PHE A 795 5.83 -7.12 -25.81
CA PHE A 795 5.06 -6.77 -24.60
C PHE A 795 4.08 -5.61 -24.74
N MET A 796 3.83 -5.13 -25.97
CA MET A 796 3.01 -3.93 -26.22
C MET A 796 3.50 -2.68 -25.45
N LEU A 797 4.82 -2.50 -25.29
CA LEU A 797 5.43 -1.38 -24.56
C LEU A 797 5.99 -0.29 -25.48
N PHE A 798 5.76 -0.40 -26.79
CA PHE A 798 6.23 0.54 -27.80
C PHE A 798 5.12 0.85 -28.78
N THR A 799 5.01 2.10 -29.21
CA THR A 799 4.26 2.43 -30.42
C THR A 799 5.14 2.29 -31.66
N LEU A 800 4.58 1.81 -32.76
CA LEU A 800 5.21 1.71 -34.07
C LEU A 800 4.27 2.28 -35.13
N PRO A 801 4.77 3.04 -36.12
CA PRO A 801 3.94 3.46 -37.25
C PRO A 801 3.50 2.26 -38.07
N LEU A 802 2.24 2.24 -38.48
CA LEU A 802 1.79 1.35 -39.55
C LEU A 802 2.26 1.91 -40.89
N LYS A 803 2.72 1.03 -41.79
CA LYS A 803 3.01 1.44 -43.17
C LYS A 803 1.75 2.00 -43.82
N LYS A 804 1.92 3.06 -44.63
CA LYS A 804 0.80 3.83 -45.21
C LYS A 804 -0.17 2.98 -46.03
N ASP A 805 0.35 2.01 -46.80
CA ASP A 805 -0.42 1.08 -47.62
C ASP A 805 -1.17 0.02 -46.78
N LYS A 806 -0.66 -0.30 -45.58
CA LYS A 806 -1.25 -1.30 -44.67
C LYS A 806 -2.26 -0.70 -43.68
N ALA A 807 -2.14 0.58 -43.34
CA ALA A 807 -2.99 1.22 -42.34
C ALA A 807 -4.50 1.08 -42.62
N ARG A 808 -4.90 1.11 -43.90
CA ARG A 808 -6.32 0.95 -44.32
C ARG A 808 -6.86 -0.46 -44.14
N LEU A 809 -5.99 -1.46 -44.03
CA LEU A 809 -6.38 -2.87 -43.87
C LEU A 809 -6.73 -3.22 -42.43
N VAL A 810 -6.27 -2.43 -41.44
CA VAL A 810 -6.43 -2.72 -40.01
C VAL A 810 -6.89 -1.50 -39.19
N PRO A 811 -7.98 -0.82 -39.59
CA PRO A 811 -8.40 0.45 -39.00
C PRO A 811 -8.75 0.35 -37.50
N ALA A 812 -9.15 -0.81 -36.98
CA ALA A 812 -9.55 -0.95 -35.58
C ALA A 812 -8.39 -0.83 -34.57
N VAL A 813 -7.15 -1.06 -35.03
CA VAL A 813 -5.94 -0.97 -34.22
C VAL A 813 -5.05 0.23 -34.57
N LEU A 814 -5.45 1.04 -35.55
CA LEU A 814 -4.77 2.27 -35.95
C LEU A 814 -5.08 3.40 -34.97
N HIS A 815 -4.04 4.07 -34.49
CA HIS A 815 -4.15 5.25 -33.63
C HIS A 815 -4.27 6.50 -34.50
N VAL A 816 -4.79 7.59 -33.92
CA VAL A 816 -5.03 8.85 -34.65
C VAL A 816 -3.76 9.45 -35.27
N ASP A 817 -2.60 9.17 -34.68
CA ASP A 817 -1.29 9.63 -35.14
C ASP A 817 -0.61 8.67 -36.16
N GLY A 818 -1.35 7.68 -36.67
CA GLY A 818 -0.85 6.69 -37.63
C GLY A 818 -0.04 5.55 -37.01
N THR A 819 0.05 5.50 -35.68
CA THR A 819 0.78 4.44 -34.98
C THR A 819 -0.12 3.32 -34.48
N THR A 820 0.48 2.24 -33.99
CA THR A 820 -0.18 1.23 -33.18
C THR A 820 0.77 0.70 -32.12
N ARG A 821 0.29 -0.13 -31.20
CA ARG A 821 1.06 -0.68 -30.08
C ARG A 821 1.07 -2.21 -30.14
N PRO A 822 1.95 -2.81 -30.96
CA PRO A 822 1.88 -4.24 -31.26
C PRO A 822 2.50 -5.13 -30.18
N GLN A 823 1.95 -6.34 -30.07
CA GLN A 823 2.56 -7.51 -29.45
C GLN A 823 3.04 -8.45 -30.55
N VAL A 824 4.33 -8.78 -30.57
CA VAL A 824 4.87 -9.86 -31.40
C VAL A 824 4.68 -11.19 -30.69
N VAL A 825 4.08 -12.16 -31.40
CA VAL A 825 3.70 -13.48 -30.86
C VAL A 825 4.58 -14.56 -31.48
N HIS A 826 5.43 -15.15 -30.65
CA HIS A 826 6.30 -16.27 -31.02
C HIS A 826 5.62 -17.62 -30.74
N ARG A 827 5.77 -18.57 -31.67
CA ARG A 827 5.16 -19.91 -31.56
C ARG A 827 5.69 -20.70 -30.36
N GLU A 828 6.97 -20.54 -30.04
CA GLU A 828 7.65 -21.31 -29.00
C GLU A 828 7.13 -21.02 -27.59
N HIS A 829 6.69 -19.78 -27.32
CA HIS A 829 6.16 -19.39 -26.00
C HIS A 829 4.63 -19.48 -25.94
N GLN A 830 3.93 -19.25 -27.07
CA GLN A 830 2.47 -19.18 -27.12
C GLN A 830 1.90 -19.96 -28.32
N PRO A 831 2.07 -21.29 -28.39
CA PRO A 831 1.74 -22.06 -29.58
C PRO A 831 0.25 -22.01 -29.95
N ARG A 832 -0.65 -22.02 -28.97
CA ARG A 832 -2.11 -21.98 -29.20
C ARG A 832 -2.58 -20.59 -29.67
N PHE A 833 -2.09 -19.52 -29.06
CA PHE A 833 -2.42 -18.16 -29.48
C PHE A 833 -1.80 -17.82 -30.83
N HIS A 834 -0.55 -18.24 -31.09
CA HIS A 834 0.07 -18.17 -32.41
C HIS A 834 -0.76 -18.95 -33.45
N ALA A 835 -1.22 -20.17 -33.15
CA ALA A 835 -2.05 -20.96 -34.05
C ALA A 835 -3.40 -20.28 -34.36
N LEU A 836 -4.03 -19.63 -33.38
CA LEU A 836 -5.23 -18.81 -33.60
C LEU A 836 -4.96 -17.73 -34.64
N ILE A 837 -3.91 -16.92 -34.45
CA ILE A 837 -3.60 -15.80 -35.34
C ILE A 837 -3.21 -16.32 -36.72
N ARG A 838 -2.46 -17.43 -36.81
CA ARG A 838 -2.08 -18.07 -38.09
C ARG A 838 -3.30 -18.55 -38.88
N ARG A 839 -4.33 -19.08 -38.20
CA ARG A 839 -5.58 -19.49 -38.85
C ARG A 839 -6.42 -18.30 -39.26
N PHE A 840 -6.44 -17.26 -38.43
CA PHE A 840 -7.07 -16.00 -38.78
C PHE A 840 -6.39 -15.39 -40.03
N GLU A 841 -5.06 -15.43 -40.12
CA GLU A 841 -4.30 -15.03 -41.32
C GLU A 841 -4.74 -15.83 -42.55
N ALA A 842 -4.81 -17.16 -42.45
CA ALA A 842 -5.25 -18.02 -43.56
C ALA A 842 -6.68 -17.70 -44.04
N LEU A 843 -7.57 -17.26 -43.14
CA LEU A 843 -8.95 -16.89 -43.47
C LEU A 843 -9.09 -15.47 -44.03
N THR A 844 -8.15 -14.57 -43.72
CA THR A 844 -8.36 -13.12 -43.88
C THR A 844 -7.27 -12.38 -44.63
N GLY A 845 -6.10 -13.00 -44.81
CA GLY A 845 -4.88 -12.38 -45.31
C GLY A 845 -4.18 -11.45 -44.31
N VAL A 846 -4.65 -11.36 -43.06
CA VAL A 846 -4.11 -10.44 -42.05
C VAL A 846 -3.45 -11.22 -40.89
N PRO A 847 -2.13 -11.07 -40.64
CA PRO A 847 -1.38 -11.85 -39.66
C PRO A 847 -1.51 -11.35 -38.22
N MET A 848 -2.62 -10.68 -37.89
CA MET A 848 -2.82 -10.08 -36.58
C MET A 848 -4.28 -10.02 -36.16
N VAL A 849 -4.50 -9.94 -34.85
CA VAL A 849 -5.82 -9.72 -34.24
C VAL A 849 -5.76 -8.52 -33.30
N LEU A 850 -6.87 -7.80 -33.11
CA LEU A 850 -6.96 -6.82 -32.03
C LEU A 850 -6.87 -7.55 -30.69
N ASN A 851 -6.01 -7.09 -29.78
CA ASN A 851 -5.85 -7.66 -28.45
C ASN A 851 -6.06 -6.58 -27.36
N THR A 852 -6.92 -6.88 -26.38
CA THR A 852 -7.09 -6.08 -25.17
C THR A 852 -7.29 -6.93 -23.93
N SER A 853 -7.09 -6.33 -22.76
CA SER A 853 -7.30 -6.99 -21.46
C SER A 853 -8.69 -7.60 -21.31
N PHE A 854 -8.76 -8.84 -20.83
CA PHE A 854 -10.00 -9.48 -20.45
C PHE A 854 -10.38 -9.11 -19.01
N ASN A 855 -11.20 -8.06 -18.90
CA ASN A 855 -11.71 -7.51 -17.64
C ASN A 855 -12.86 -6.52 -17.90
N ARG A 856 -13.65 -6.29 -16.86
CA ARG A 856 -14.60 -5.17 -16.77
C ARG A 856 -13.90 -3.86 -16.43
N ARG A 857 -14.62 -2.75 -16.57
CA ARG A 857 -14.16 -1.46 -16.06
C ARG A 857 -13.99 -1.53 -14.54
N GLY A 858 -12.85 -1.04 -14.05
CA GLY A 858 -12.55 -0.99 -12.62
C GLY A 858 -11.96 -2.29 -12.05
N GLU A 859 -12.01 -3.39 -12.79
CA GLU A 859 -11.51 -4.69 -12.32
C GLU A 859 -10.12 -5.05 -12.89
N PRO A 860 -9.33 -5.87 -12.18
CA PRO A 860 -8.11 -6.50 -12.70
C PRO A 860 -8.40 -7.48 -13.86
N ILE A 861 -7.36 -7.81 -14.64
CA ILE A 861 -7.42 -8.92 -15.62
C ILE A 861 -7.90 -10.19 -14.92
N VAL A 862 -8.80 -10.96 -15.56
CA VAL A 862 -9.32 -12.22 -15.01
C VAL A 862 -8.19 -13.21 -14.75
N CYS A 863 -8.20 -13.87 -13.60
CA CYS A 863 -7.17 -14.84 -13.21
C CYS A 863 -7.67 -16.27 -13.39
N THR A 864 -8.75 -16.59 -12.66
CA THR A 864 -9.32 -17.94 -12.56
C THR A 864 -10.37 -18.21 -13.64
N PRO A 865 -10.72 -19.49 -13.91
CA PRO A 865 -11.82 -19.83 -14.80
C PRO A 865 -13.15 -19.23 -14.34
N HIS A 866 -13.35 -19.11 -13.02
CA HIS A 866 -14.52 -18.45 -12.44
C HIS A 866 -14.57 -16.97 -12.82
N ASP A 867 -13.45 -16.24 -12.65
CA ASP A 867 -13.36 -14.83 -13.05
C ASP A 867 -13.67 -14.63 -14.54
N ALA A 868 -13.17 -15.54 -15.40
CA ALA A 868 -13.39 -15.49 -16.84
C ALA A 868 -14.86 -15.68 -17.21
N VAL A 869 -15.54 -16.66 -16.59
CA VAL A 869 -16.96 -16.92 -16.80
C VAL A 869 -17.82 -15.75 -16.33
N GLU A 870 -17.56 -15.22 -15.14
CA GLU A 870 -18.30 -14.09 -14.58
C GLU A 870 -18.08 -12.80 -15.38
N CYS A 871 -16.84 -12.53 -15.79
CA CYS A 871 -16.54 -11.41 -16.67
C CYS A 871 -17.24 -11.56 -18.03
N PHE A 872 -17.18 -12.74 -18.66
CA PHE A 872 -17.82 -13.02 -19.94
C PHE A 872 -19.33 -12.74 -19.91
N ARG A 873 -20.02 -13.22 -18.86
CA ARG A 873 -21.45 -12.98 -18.64
C ARG A 873 -21.80 -11.50 -18.56
N ALA A 874 -20.93 -10.73 -17.91
CA ALA A 874 -21.20 -9.34 -17.61
C ALA A 874 -20.87 -8.39 -18.77
N ILE A 875 -19.84 -8.66 -19.57
CA ILE A 875 -19.41 -7.73 -20.63
C ILE A 875 -20.21 -7.86 -21.93
N GLY A 876 -20.89 -8.99 -22.17
CA GLY A 876 -21.69 -9.19 -23.38
C GLY A 876 -20.87 -9.50 -24.64
N ALA A 877 -19.74 -10.19 -24.51
CA ALA A 877 -18.97 -10.70 -25.65
C ALA A 877 -19.72 -11.86 -26.34
N ASP A 878 -19.36 -12.17 -27.59
CA ASP A 878 -20.10 -13.15 -28.41
C ASP A 878 -19.73 -14.60 -28.09
N CYS A 879 -18.50 -14.83 -27.63
CA CYS A 879 -17.95 -16.17 -27.42
C CYS A 879 -16.88 -16.12 -26.33
N LEU A 880 -16.86 -17.13 -25.46
CA LEU A 880 -15.73 -17.42 -24.58
C LEU A 880 -15.08 -18.74 -25.03
N VAL A 881 -13.81 -18.64 -25.39
CA VAL A 881 -12.94 -19.79 -25.59
C VAL A 881 -12.04 -19.89 -24.36
N ILE A 882 -12.23 -20.97 -23.59
CA ILE A 882 -11.54 -21.21 -22.32
C ILE A 882 -10.93 -22.62 -22.30
N GLY A 883 -9.60 -22.69 -22.41
CA GLY A 883 -8.90 -23.92 -22.70
C GLY A 883 -9.40 -24.54 -24.01
N ASP A 884 -9.93 -25.76 -23.94
CA ASP A 884 -10.52 -26.45 -25.10
C ASP A 884 -12.04 -26.27 -25.21
N PHE A 885 -12.66 -25.50 -24.32
CA PHE A 885 -14.11 -25.31 -24.30
C PHE A 885 -14.51 -24.03 -25.01
N VAL A 886 -15.66 -24.11 -25.68
CA VAL A 886 -16.32 -22.97 -26.34
C VAL A 886 -17.67 -22.77 -25.67
N VAL A 887 -17.92 -21.54 -25.26
CA VAL A 887 -19.12 -21.12 -24.54
C VAL A 887 -19.80 -19.99 -25.33
N ASP A 888 -21.06 -20.21 -25.69
CA ASP A 888 -21.89 -19.21 -26.35
C ASP A 888 -22.86 -18.59 -25.31
N PRO A 889 -23.20 -17.29 -25.41
CA PRO A 889 -24.06 -16.60 -24.44
C PRO A 889 -25.50 -17.14 -24.46
N LYS A 890 -25.93 -17.71 -25.59
CA LYS A 890 -27.28 -18.27 -25.80
C LYS A 890 -27.26 -19.78 -25.61
N GLY A 891 -27.24 -20.21 -24.36
CA GLY A 891 -27.47 -21.60 -24.02
C GLY A 891 -27.64 -21.77 -22.52
N ARG A 892 -28.84 -21.55 -22.00
CA ARG A 892 -29.21 -22.20 -20.73
C ARG A 892 -29.40 -23.68 -21.05
N ARG A 893 -28.78 -24.59 -20.28
CA ARG A 893 -29.16 -26.00 -20.34
C ARG A 893 -30.69 -26.07 -20.19
N ARG A 894 -31.40 -26.55 -21.21
CA ARG A 894 -32.73 -27.11 -20.97
C ARG A 894 -32.48 -28.25 -19.98
N ARG A 895 -33.09 -28.18 -18.79
CA ARG A 895 -33.21 -29.36 -17.94
C ARG A 895 -33.73 -30.49 -18.85
N PRO A 896 -33.17 -31.71 -18.82
CA PRO A 896 -33.82 -32.81 -19.49
C PRO A 896 -35.24 -32.86 -18.93
N GLU A 897 -36.23 -32.64 -19.79
CA GLU A 897 -37.60 -32.98 -19.44
C GLU A 897 -37.59 -34.46 -19.02
N PRO A 898 -38.27 -34.83 -17.92
CA PRO A 898 -38.39 -36.23 -17.58
C PRO A 898 -39.06 -36.92 -18.76
N GLY A 899 -38.26 -37.69 -19.50
CA GLY A 899 -38.68 -38.35 -20.71
C GLY A 899 -39.93 -39.17 -20.43
N ALA A 900 -40.98 -38.88 -21.19
CA ALA A 900 -42.12 -39.75 -21.35
C ALA A 900 -41.65 -41.08 -21.96
N SER A 901 -41.19 -41.99 -21.12
CA SER A 901 -41.17 -43.42 -21.44
C SER A 901 -42.46 -44.02 -20.87
N ARG A 902 -43.47 -44.10 -21.73
CA ARG A 902 -44.52 -45.11 -21.58
C ARG A 902 -43.85 -46.46 -21.82
N CYS A 903 -43.61 -47.21 -20.75
CA CYS A 903 -43.63 -48.66 -20.82
C CYS A 903 -44.34 -49.21 -19.59
N SER A 904 -45.40 -49.95 -19.89
CA SER A 904 -46.32 -50.65 -19.01
C SER A 904 -45.64 -51.72 -18.16
N GLY A 905 -46.01 -51.81 -16.88
CA GLY A 905 -45.80 -53.04 -16.12
C GLY A 905 -45.66 -52.90 -14.61
N ARG A 906 -46.79 -53.08 -13.90
CA ARG A 906 -46.93 -53.61 -12.52
C ARG A 906 -46.41 -52.78 -11.33
N ARG A 907 -47.39 -52.26 -10.57
CA ARG A 907 -47.38 -52.02 -9.10
C ARG A 907 -47.22 -53.35 -8.33
N PRO A 908 -46.83 -53.40 -7.03
CA PRO A 908 -47.24 -52.52 -5.90
C PRO A 908 -46.07 -52.09 -4.97
N GLY A 909 -46.20 -51.21 -3.98
CA GLY A 909 -47.38 -50.72 -3.28
C GLY A 909 -47.09 -49.46 -2.46
N ARG A 910 -48.19 -48.84 -2.06
CA ARG A 910 -48.32 -47.67 -1.19
C ARG A 910 -47.76 -47.98 0.20
N TRP A 911 -47.16 -46.99 0.85
CA TRP A 911 -47.64 -46.48 2.15
C TRP A 911 -47.41 -44.97 2.20
N CYS A 912 -48.39 -44.29 2.78
CA CYS A 912 -48.67 -42.87 2.66
C CYS A 912 -48.93 -42.35 4.08
N ARG A 913 -48.66 -41.05 4.30
CA ARG A 913 -49.07 -40.21 5.46
C ARG A 913 -48.26 -40.40 6.74
N ARG A 914 -48.12 -39.41 7.63
CA ARG A 914 -48.19 -37.94 7.62
C ARG A 914 -47.59 -37.50 8.97
N ARG A 915 -47.03 -36.29 8.98
CA ARG A 915 -47.02 -35.28 10.07
C ARG A 915 -46.22 -35.50 11.37
N ALA A 916 -45.64 -34.36 11.75
CA ALA A 916 -45.50 -33.78 13.08
C ALA A 916 -44.15 -33.95 13.81
N SER A 917 -43.38 -32.84 13.76
CA SER A 917 -42.74 -32.15 14.89
C SER A 917 -42.08 -33.00 16.00
N SER A 918 -40.77 -32.89 16.13
CA SER A 918 -40.07 -32.21 17.24
C SER A 918 -38.58 -32.58 17.23
N SER A 919 -37.73 -31.57 17.40
CA SER A 919 -36.32 -31.69 17.78
C SER A 919 -36.23 -32.05 19.28
N PRO A 920 -35.06 -32.23 19.93
CA PRO A 920 -33.77 -32.86 19.56
C PRO A 920 -33.35 -33.95 20.58
N ALA A 921 -32.36 -34.81 20.26
CA ALA A 921 -31.26 -35.21 21.18
C ALA A 921 -30.41 -36.37 20.62
N ALA A 922 -29.09 -36.15 20.70
CA ALA A 922 -28.01 -37.11 21.02
C ALA A 922 -27.97 -38.49 20.34
N ALA A 923 -27.03 -38.62 19.39
CA ALA A 923 -25.83 -39.47 19.49
C ALA A 923 -24.87 -39.13 18.34
#